data_AF-A0AAX7TJG9-F1
#
_entry.id   AF-A0AAX7TJG9-F1
#
_cell.length_a   1.000
_cell.length_b   1.000
_cell.length_c   1.000
_cell.angle_alpha   90.00
_cell.angle_beta   90.00
_cell.angle_gamma   90.00
#
_symmetry.space_group_name_H-M   'P 1'
#
loop_
_entity.id
_entity.type
_entity.pdbx_description
1 polymer ?
#
loop_
_entity_poly.entity_id
_entity_poly.type
_entity_poly.pdbx_seq_one_letter_code
_entity_poly.pdbx_strand_id
1 'polypeptide(L)'
;MMADQTQHPVFFECESIKEEHLTRVQKYFGIRRKSGGGECGPVTTVDENLYSVAFRNKKDQQRVLQRSEHVLDLEDCRLVFTVRESLQNSTSSHFTTPTSAPAETPENIPASSLPPSDEEYELHVDNYLLRYLKECPHAQQELENMLACLACSADLYCEEGRVLVRRRAQPGAADEVSDWKAEVDALFGGYFCHHEVNPDKVEALVQSSSSCQTAGEVKVYTDESGMAVVVGELSLVHARLLDIEQPSSLRDNMASLSLREESTTIASYSLCDGLQVFVCQGDITKQHADALVNAANQDLDHSAGVAAALSRAGGPEIQRESDELVKCLGKIPIGDTVVTTGGNLKCKKLLHAVGPVGGKASNRDKMLLEKTVHCALKFSEIMEFQSIAIPCISSGVSGVTLTVCTEATVAAVKDFGSVGGRSLRKIILIDNREEAVRAMQEACDRLLQGIDTPDEDTARGATARAPGGRVHMEVIQGSIESQQVDAVVSPMVGHDPLSTRVGNALFEVAGPQLTTRFRKEAEDETMPGDSVLLEGLPGLQSNAVFFLNLVPWDGDPEGVAVQVLRMGINTILSSCEKKGFRSVALPVLGAGMALQFPVSEVERVLMEEVYVFEEERAGITPFLIRIVIHPDDEETHETFGSVQNGKFTEDFHHKDPDQDSTTMRLVLLGKTGSGKSHLGNTIFGEELFATYASPNSGTMKCQTETKTVSGRSITLIDTPGFFDTGRSEEDLKPEIMSCMTECAPGPHAFLIVLRVDKFTEHEQAVIAKICQCFSDEALKYAVVVFTHGEQLDKKFKIEDFVSENKNLSDLVSKCGGRCHVFDNKHWNNNQPNNYRSNQFQVEELLKTIEKMVVEKNGGYYTNKMLQHVETAIQKRVEHIRHSMPDKTAEEIRNQAKTDVCNSFLTKLTGIATGALLGAFFGVAAMVGLAVTAMNNVMLMNAVKKAPALMGVSAAAAGQTALVVAGATGLGAATAGGVYGGLLGYEAANDAKSPSEAAQRTYEAIVEKGKSLIRFK
;
A
#
# COMPACT_ATOMS: atom_id res chain seq x y z
N MET A 1 -17.65 36.10 60.85
CA MET A 1 -17.18 36.10 59.45
C MET A 1 -15.67 35.87 59.50
N MET A 2 -15.18 34.84 58.81
CA MET A 2 -13.76 34.65 58.49
C MET A 2 -13.69 34.56 56.97
N ALA A 3 -12.71 35.20 56.35
CA ALA A 3 -12.49 35.08 54.91
C ALA A 3 -11.61 33.85 54.64
N ASP A 4 -12.11 32.91 53.85
CA ASP A 4 -11.30 31.79 53.37
C ASP A 4 -10.48 32.27 52.18
N GLN A 5 -9.15 32.28 52.32
CA GLN A 5 -8.27 32.95 51.37
C GLN A 5 -7.86 32.02 50.23
N THR A 6 -8.39 32.26 49.04
CA THR A 6 -7.82 31.76 47.78
C THR A 6 -6.52 32.52 47.49
N GLN A 7 -5.37 31.96 47.84
CA GLN A 7 -4.08 32.65 47.81
C GLN A 7 -3.26 32.45 46.51
N HIS A 8 -3.73 31.62 45.57
CA HIS A 8 -2.93 31.17 44.42
C HIS A 8 -3.54 31.62 43.09
N PRO A 9 -3.24 32.84 42.60
CA PRO A 9 -3.77 33.35 41.34
C PRO A 9 -3.18 32.66 40.12
N VAL A 10 -4.02 32.50 39.10
CA VAL A 10 -3.64 32.32 37.70
C VAL A 10 -4.20 33.51 36.93
N PHE A 11 -3.37 34.14 36.11
CA PHE A 11 -3.76 35.22 35.21
C PHE A 11 -4.02 34.65 33.83
N PHE A 12 -4.97 35.21 33.07
CA PHE A 12 -5.21 34.79 31.70
C PHE A 12 -5.74 35.92 30.80
N GLU A 13 -5.25 35.92 29.57
CA GLU A 13 -5.60 36.87 28.52
C GLU A 13 -6.74 36.31 27.66
N CYS A 14 -7.75 37.15 27.36
CA CYS A 14 -8.87 36.80 26.50
C CYS A 14 -9.60 38.06 26.01
N GLU A 15 -9.80 38.21 24.70
CA GLU A 15 -10.47 39.40 24.16
C GLU A 15 -11.98 39.40 24.51
N SER A 16 -12.42 40.44 25.21
CA SER A 16 -13.85 40.77 25.41
C SER A 16 -14.72 39.67 26.05
N ILE A 17 -14.30 39.06 27.17
CA ILE A 17 -15.20 38.20 27.96
C ILE A 17 -16.38 39.02 28.50
N LYS A 18 -17.59 38.78 27.97
CA LYS A 18 -18.84 39.32 28.53
C LYS A 18 -19.02 38.90 29.99
N GLU A 19 -19.56 39.79 30.82
CA GLU A 19 -19.78 39.55 32.25
C GLU A 19 -20.63 38.30 32.54
N GLU A 20 -21.63 38.01 31.70
CA GLU A 20 -22.47 36.80 31.76
C GLU A 20 -21.68 35.47 31.62
N HIS A 21 -20.51 35.49 30.97
CA HIS A 21 -19.68 34.30 30.76
C HIS A 21 -18.70 34.03 31.92
N LEU A 22 -18.37 35.03 32.76
CA LEU A 22 -17.38 34.88 33.85
C LEU A 22 -17.71 33.73 34.81
N THR A 23 -19.00 33.50 35.09
CA THR A 23 -19.46 32.38 35.92
C THR A 23 -19.22 31.02 35.27
N ARG A 24 -19.31 30.92 33.93
CA ARG A 24 -19.00 29.69 33.17
C ARG A 24 -17.49 29.43 33.14
N VAL A 25 -16.68 30.49 33.03
CA VAL A 25 -15.21 30.42 33.12
C VAL A 25 -14.76 29.99 34.52
N GLN A 26 -15.32 30.55 35.60
CA GLN A 26 -15.06 30.09 36.96
C GLN A 26 -15.42 28.61 37.12
N LYS A 27 -16.59 28.18 36.63
CA LYS A 27 -17.03 26.78 36.72
C LYS A 27 -16.13 25.83 35.92
N TYR A 28 -15.51 26.28 34.83
CA TYR A 28 -14.51 25.51 34.09
C TYR A 28 -13.23 25.30 34.90
N PHE A 29 -12.68 26.37 35.49
CA PHE A 29 -11.52 26.28 36.39
C PHE A 29 -11.82 25.48 37.69
N GLY A 30 -13.08 25.45 38.12
CA GLY A 30 -13.57 24.58 39.20
C GLY A 30 -13.58 23.07 38.90
N ILE A 31 -13.48 22.65 37.63
CA ILE A 31 -13.59 21.23 37.24
C ILE A 31 -12.20 20.67 36.92
N ARG A 32 -11.61 19.99 37.92
CA ARG A 32 -10.28 19.34 37.83
C ARG A 32 -10.06 18.51 36.57
N ARG A 33 -11.08 17.76 36.12
CA ARG A 33 -11.00 16.91 34.90
C ARG A 33 -11.12 17.65 33.56
N LYS A 34 -11.34 18.96 33.55
CA LYS A 34 -11.34 19.79 32.33
C LYS A 34 -10.13 20.72 32.27
N SER A 35 -9.93 21.50 33.33
CA SER A 35 -8.92 22.57 33.42
C SER A 35 -7.66 22.18 34.22
N GLY A 36 -7.64 20.99 34.84
CA GLY A 36 -6.63 20.64 35.84
C GLY A 36 -6.89 21.23 37.24
N GLY A 37 -7.79 22.22 37.37
CA GLY A 37 -8.01 23.03 38.58
C GLY A 37 -8.73 22.35 39.75
N GLY A 38 -9.54 23.11 40.48
CA GLY A 38 -10.10 22.74 41.79
C GLY A 38 -10.84 23.91 42.45
N GLU A 39 -10.95 23.93 43.78
CA GLU A 39 -11.66 25.01 44.49
C GLU A 39 -11.04 26.39 44.20
N CYS A 40 -11.82 27.27 43.56
CA CYS A 40 -11.38 28.59 43.11
C CYS A 40 -12.41 29.70 43.37
N GLY A 41 -11.90 30.90 43.66
CA GLY A 41 -12.68 32.12 43.81
C GLY A 41 -13.28 32.60 42.48
N PRO A 42 -14.05 33.70 42.50
CA PRO A 42 -14.59 34.32 41.30
C PRO A 42 -13.48 34.75 40.34
N VAL A 43 -13.77 34.75 39.03
CA VAL A 43 -12.91 35.41 38.05
C VAL A 43 -13.01 36.92 38.26
N THR A 44 -11.87 37.58 38.35
CA THR A 44 -11.78 39.05 38.54
C THR A 44 -10.95 39.67 37.43
N THR A 45 -11.49 40.68 36.77
CA THR A 45 -10.76 41.48 35.77
C THR A 45 -9.62 42.25 36.45
N VAL A 46 -8.46 42.25 35.80
CA VAL A 46 -7.22 42.87 36.28
C VAL A 46 -6.86 44.09 35.44
N ASP A 47 -7.02 43.98 34.12
CA ASP A 47 -6.79 45.04 33.13
C ASP A 47 -7.66 44.77 31.87
N GLU A 48 -7.59 45.63 30.85
CA GLU A 48 -8.26 45.37 29.57
C GLU A 48 -7.82 44.02 28.98
N ASN A 49 -8.80 43.14 28.71
CA ASN A 49 -8.61 41.75 28.27
C ASN A 49 -7.79 40.82 29.20
N LEU A 50 -7.41 41.25 30.40
CA LEU A 50 -6.67 40.44 31.37
C LEU A 50 -7.53 40.13 32.61
N TYR A 51 -7.64 38.84 32.94
CA TYR A 51 -8.43 38.33 34.05
C TYR A 51 -7.56 37.50 34.99
N SER A 52 -8.05 37.28 36.21
CA SER A 52 -7.42 36.38 37.17
C SER A 52 -8.44 35.51 37.90
N VAL A 53 -8.03 34.29 38.25
CA VAL A 53 -8.79 33.34 39.07
C VAL A 53 -7.86 32.78 40.14
N ALA A 54 -8.29 32.84 41.40
CA ALA A 54 -7.47 32.41 42.53
C ALA A 54 -7.91 31.05 43.06
N PHE A 55 -6.99 30.10 43.12
CA PHE A 55 -7.20 28.77 43.68
C PHE A 55 -6.92 28.76 45.18
N ARG A 56 -7.62 27.86 45.90
CA ARG A 56 -7.43 27.62 47.34
C ARG A 56 -6.22 26.72 47.63
N ASN A 57 -5.80 25.91 46.66
CA ASN A 57 -4.70 24.96 46.78
C ASN A 57 -3.66 25.19 45.67
N LYS A 58 -2.37 25.36 46.06
CA LYS A 58 -1.27 25.55 45.11
C LYS A 58 -1.12 24.40 44.11
N LYS A 59 -1.40 23.16 44.51
CA LYS A 59 -1.36 22.01 43.59
C LYS A 59 -2.41 22.11 42.47
N ASP A 60 -3.48 22.86 42.66
CA ASP A 60 -4.53 23.04 41.65
C ASP A 60 -4.16 24.17 40.67
N GLN A 61 -3.63 25.28 41.20
CA GLN A 61 -2.99 26.35 40.42
C GLN A 61 -1.91 25.79 39.48
N GLN A 62 -0.99 24.97 39.98
CA GLN A 62 0.11 24.40 39.19
C GLN A 62 -0.36 23.50 38.04
N ARG A 63 -1.41 22.68 38.24
CA ARG A 63 -1.95 21.83 37.16
C ARG A 63 -2.71 22.62 36.09
N VAL A 64 -3.28 23.77 36.44
CA VAL A 64 -3.83 24.71 35.44
C VAL A 64 -2.70 25.30 34.61
N LEU A 65 -1.62 25.74 35.26
CA LEU A 65 -0.44 26.33 34.61
C LEU A 65 0.39 25.35 33.77
N GLN A 66 0.29 24.03 34.02
CA GLN A 66 0.90 22.99 33.17
C GLN A 66 0.30 22.93 31.74
N ARG A 67 -0.91 23.47 31.53
CA ARG A 67 -1.45 23.73 30.19
C ARG A 67 -1.29 25.21 29.87
N SER A 68 -0.51 25.54 28.85
CA SER A 68 -0.35 26.89 28.32
C SER A 68 -1.66 27.50 27.80
N GLU A 69 -2.53 26.67 27.24
CA GLU A 69 -3.78 27.05 26.59
C GLU A 69 -4.96 26.23 27.15
N HIS A 70 -6.07 26.93 27.44
CA HIS A 70 -7.32 26.34 27.92
C HIS A 70 -8.46 26.77 27.01
N VAL A 71 -9.30 25.81 26.62
CA VAL A 71 -10.43 26.04 25.71
C VAL A 71 -11.76 25.74 26.40
N LEU A 72 -12.71 26.66 26.26
CA LEU A 72 -14.08 26.55 26.75
C LEU A 72 -15.07 26.90 25.63
N ASP A 73 -15.72 25.88 25.10
CA ASP A 73 -16.83 26.03 24.17
C ASP A 73 -18.10 26.49 24.93
N LEU A 74 -18.69 27.60 24.47
CA LEU A 74 -19.99 28.12 24.90
C LEU A 74 -20.99 27.99 23.74
N GLU A 75 -22.30 28.15 24.01
CA GLU A 75 -23.32 28.01 22.95
C GLU A 75 -23.11 28.99 21.77
N ASP A 76 -22.67 30.23 22.04
CA ASP A 76 -22.54 31.28 21.02
C ASP A 76 -21.09 31.53 20.54
N CYS A 77 -20.07 31.07 21.28
CA CYS A 77 -18.67 31.29 20.94
C CYS A 77 -17.70 30.30 21.61
N ARG A 78 -16.52 30.15 21.03
CA ARG A 78 -15.41 29.37 21.60
C ARG A 78 -14.42 30.31 22.26
N LEU A 79 -14.29 30.24 23.58
CA LEU A 79 -13.28 31.01 24.32
C LEU A 79 -11.99 30.22 24.45
N VAL A 80 -10.87 30.90 24.25
CA VAL A 80 -9.50 30.40 24.40
C VAL A 80 -8.80 31.30 25.40
N PHE A 81 -8.07 30.71 26.35
CA PHE A 81 -7.38 31.40 27.43
C PHE A 81 -5.91 30.96 27.46
N THR A 82 -4.98 31.90 27.31
CA THR A 82 -3.56 31.65 27.62
C THR A 82 -3.31 31.98 29.09
N VAL A 83 -2.87 31.00 29.89
CA VAL A 83 -2.69 31.15 31.35
C VAL A 83 -1.23 31.45 31.73
N ARG A 84 -1.01 32.27 32.76
CA ARG A 84 0.31 32.65 33.29
C ARG A 84 0.31 32.77 34.82
N GLU A 85 1.45 32.50 35.47
CA GLU A 85 1.60 32.59 36.93
C GLU A 85 1.83 34.04 37.41
N SER A 86 2.39 34.92 36.56
CA SER A 86 2.68 36.31 36.93
C SER A 86 2.55 37.30 35.76
N LEU A 87 2.59 38.59 36.12
CA LEU A 87 2.29 39.77 35.30
C LEU A 87 3.53 40.43 34.64
N GLN A 88 4.72 39.82 34.69
CA GLN A 88 5.97 40.48 34.28
C GLN A 88 6.42 40.08 32.86
N ASN A 89 6.76 41.09 32.06
CA ASN A 89 6.84 41.02 30.59
C ASN A 89 8.24 40.71 30.02
N SER A 90 8.24 40.36 28.74
CA SER A 90 9.40 40.17 27.87
C SER A 90 10.14 41.47 27.52
N THR A 91 11.47 41.37 27.36
CA THR A 91 12.33 42.36 26.67
C THR A 91 13.54 41.68 26.02
N SER A 92 14.12 42.33 25.01
CA SER A 92 15.23 41.81 24.18
C SER A 92 16.64 42.11 24.70
N SER A 93 17.65 41.38 24.21
CA SER A 93 19.05 41.81 24.29
C SER A 93 19.94 41.21 23.20
N HIS A 94 20.77 42.06 22.56
CA HIS A 94 21.92 41.66 21.74
C HIS A 94 23.15 41.38 22.62
N PHE A 95 24.04 40.49 22.14
CA PHE A 95 25.52 40.48 22.23
C PHE A 95 26.30 40.88 23.51
N THR A 96 27.47 40.23 23.63
CA THR A 96 28.66 40.52 24.47
C THR A 96 28.78 39.91 25.88
N THR A 97 30.01 39.49 26.15
CA THR A 97 30.62 38.88 27.35
C THR A 97 31.89 39.70 27.70
N PRO A 98 32.69 39.37 28.74
CA PRO A 98 32.42 38.80 30.08
C PRO A 98 33.04 39.69 31.21
N THR A 99 33.15 39.21 32.48
CA THR A 99 34.41 39.19 33.30
C THR A 99 34.27 39.38 34.84
N SER A 100 34.55 38.30 35.58
CA SER A 100 35.15 38.16 36.95
C SER A 100 34.67 38.92 38.22
N ALA A 101 34.33 38.14 39.26
CA ALA A 101 34.99 38.00 40.60
C ALA A 101 35.19 39.24 41.53
N PRO A 102 35.59 39.11 42.83
CA PRO A 102 35.92 37.93 43.68
C PRO A 102 34.99 37.77 44.92
N ALA A 103 34.69 36.58 45.50
CA ALA A 103 35.47 35.50 46.15
C ALA A 103 35.59 35.63 47.69
N GLU A 104 35.21 34.57 48.42
CA GLU A 104 35.60 34.33 49.84
C GLU A 104 35.53 32.80 50.16
N THR A 105 36.56 32.27 50.83
CA THR A 105 36.77 30.87 51.30
C THR A 105 37.86 30.88 52.40
N PRO A 106 38.21 29.78 53.13
CA PRO A 106 37.70 28.40 53.13
C PRO A 106 37.36 27.82 54.54
N GLU A 107 36.92 26.55 54.64
CA GLU A 107 37.69 25.46 55.30
C GLU A 107 36.98 24.06 55.34
N ASN A 108 37.58 23.09 54.65
CA ASN A 108 37.78 21.66 54.97
C ASN A 108 36.69 20.79 55.67
N ILE A 109 36.01 19.95 54.87
CA ILE A 109 35.61 18.55 55.20
C ILE A 109 35.91 17.68 53.94
N PRO A 110 36.38 16.41 54.05
CA PRO A 110 37.02 15.71 52.92
C PRO A 110 36.08 15.19 51.82
N ALA A 111 36.67 14.90 50.65
CA ALA A 111 35.98 14.66 49.40
C ALA A 111 35.15 13.36 49.33
N SER A 112 33.86 13.51 49.01
CA SER A 112 33.02 12.49 48.39
C SER A 112 32.72 12.89 46.95
N SER A 113 32.87 11.97 46.00
CA SER A 113 32.61 12.23 44.57
C SER A 113 31.11 12.42 44.29
N LEU A 114 30.73 13.61 43.84
CA LEU A 114 29.48 13.82 43.12
C LEU A 114 29.60 13.16 41.72
N PRO A 115 28.58 12.39 41.27
CA PRO A 115 28.51 11.93 39.88
C PRO A 115 28.13 13.08 38.92
N PRO A 116 28.34 12.93 37.60
CA PRO A 116 27.70 13.80 36.63
C PRO A 116 26.16 13.66 36.71
N SER A 117 25.44 14.71 36.32
CA SER A 117 23.97 14.73 36.35
C SER A 117 23.37 13.96 35.16
N ASP A 118 22.57 12.93 35.45
CA ASP A 118 21.59 12.39 34.52
C ASP A 118 20.40 13.37 34.38
N GLU A 119 19.75 13.41 33.22
CA GLU A 119 18.52 14.20 33.04
C GLU A 119 17.30 13.40 33.51
N GLU A 120 16.48 13.96 34.39
CA GLU A 120 15.22 13.35 34.84
C GLU A 120 13.99 13.97 34.15
N TYR A 121 12.96 13.15 33.93
CA TYR A 121 11.65 13.54 33.43
C TYR A 121 10.56 12.75 34.18
N GLU A 122 9.59 13.44 34.78
CA GLU A 122 8.51 12.81 35.56
C GLU A 122 7.19 12.83 34.77
N LEU A 123 6.63 11.65 34.53
CA LEU A 123 5.36 11.41 33.86
C LEU A 123 4.27 11.10 34.89
N HIS A 124 3.05 11.57 34.66
CA HIS A 124 1.86 11.07 35.35
C HIS A 124 1.01 10.23 34.40
N VAL A 125 0.78 8.97 34.78
CA VAL A 125 0.04 7.97 34.01
C VAL A 125 -0.98 7.26 34.92
N ASP A 126 -1.93 6.55 34.33
CA ASP A 126 -2.99 5.88 35.09
C ASP A 126 -2.42 4.80 36.04
N ASN A 127 -2.92 4.76 37.28
CA ASN A 127 -2.56 3.73 38.26
C ASN A 127 -2.87 2.31 37.75
N TYR A 128 -3.93 2.15 36.95
CA TYR A 128 -4.26 0.87 36.32
C TYR A 128 -3.26 0.48 35.22
N LEU A 129 -2.61 1.44 34.55
CA LEU A 129 -1.51 1.19 33.61
C LEU A 129 -0.23 0.75 34.36
N LEU A 130 0.13 1.45 35.43
CA LEU A 130 1.29 1.06 36.27
C LEU A 130 1.10 -0.35 36.86
N ARG A 131 -0.14 -0.68 37.24
CA ARG A 131 -0.52 -2.02 37.69
C ARG A 131 -0.47 -3.05 36.57
N TYR A 132 -0.98 -2.73 35.38
CA TYR A 132 -0.90 -3.61 34.20
C TYR A 132 0.54 -3.97 33.88
N LEU A 133 1.43 -2.97 33.69
CA LEU A 133 2.84 -3.18 33.36
C LEU A 133 3.52 -4.09 34.40
N LYS A 134 3.41 -3.75 35.69
CA LYS A 134 4.00 -4.51 36.81
C LYS A 134 3.49 -5.95 36.92
N GLU A 135 2.25 -6.21 36.51
CA GLU A 135 1.65 -7.54 36.51
C GLU A 135 1.71 -8.25 35.12
N CYS A 136 2.34 -7.64 34.10
CA CYS A 136 2.44 -8.16 32.73
C CYS A 136 3.91 -8.07 32.24
N PRO A 137 4.77 -9.04 32.63
CA PRO A 137 6.22 -8.95 32.40
C PRO A 137 6.65 -8.75 30.95
N HIS A 138 5.86 -9.18 29.95
CA HIS A 138 6.14 -8.91 28.53
C HIS A 138 6.06 -7.41 28.23
N ALA A 139 4.93 -6.77 28.53
CA ALA A 139 4.70 -5.35 28.27
C ALA A 139 5.69 -4.46 29.05
N GLN A 140 6.05 -4.84 30.29
CA GLN A 140 7.11 -4.15 31.02
C GLN A 140 8.47 -4.32 30.33
N GLN A 141 8.87 -5.53 29.95
CA GLN A 141 10.18 -5.78 29.33
C GLN A 141 10.30 -5.08 27.97
N GLU A 142 9.20 -5.01 27.22
CA GLU A 142 9.08 -4.36 25.92
C GLU A 142 9.20 -2.83 26.05
N LEU A 143 8.49 -2.23 27.00
CA LEU A 143 8.64 -0.81 27.36
C LEU A 143 10.06 -0.47 27.85
N GLU A 144 10.66 -1.33 28.68
CA GLU A 144 12.06 -1.18 29.13
C GLU A 144 13.05 -1.24 27.95
N ASN A 145 12.82 -2.14 26.98
CA ASN A 145 13.64 -2.22 25.76
C ASN A 145 13.51 -0.95 24.91
N MET A 146 12.29 -0.43 24.72
CA MET A 146 12.07 0.81 23.95
C MET A 146 12.69 2.03 24.62
N LEU A 147 12.57 2.15 25.96
CA LEU A 147 13.25 3.21 26.72
C LEU A 147 14.78 3.09 26.66
N ALA A 148 15.32 1.86 26.70
CA ALA A 148 16.76 1.63 26.57
C ALA A 148 17.30 2.07 25.19
N CYS A 149 16.51 1.95 24.12
CA CYS A 149 16.86 2.50 22.79
C CYS A 149 16.98 4.04 22.81
N LEU A 150 16.22 4.75 23.66
CA LEU A 150 16.31 6.20 23.87
C LEU A 150 17.41 6.61 24.88
N ALA A 151 18.27 5.67 25.29
CA ALA A 151 19.23 5.82 26.40
C ALA A 151 18.57 6.23 27.74
N CYS A 152 17.29 5.87 27.91
CA CYS A 152 16.45 6.18 29.05
C CYS A 152 16.18 4.94 29.93
N SER A 153 15.75 5.15 31.16
CA SER A 153 15.33 4.11 32.11
C SER A 153 14.26 4.65 33.04
N ALA A 154 13.23 3.86 33.38
CA ALA A 154 12.04 4.33 34.09
C ALA A 154 11.82 3.62 35.44
N ASP A 155 11.65 4.40 36.52
CA ASP A 155 11.17 3.91 37.81
C ASP A 155 9.64 4.04 37.89
N LEU A 156 8.90 2.94 38.06
CA LEU A 156 7.43 2.92 38.15
C LEU A 156 6.93 3.04 39.60
N TYR A 157 6.42 4.21 40.00
CA TYR A 157 5.90 4.46 41.35
C TYR A 157 4.38 4.23 41.41
N CYS A 158 3.96 2.97 41.43
CA CYS A 158 2.55 2.54 41.32
C CYS A 158 1.58 3.20 42.31
N GLU A 159 1.99 3.42 43.56
CA GLU A 159 1.14 4.03 44.61
C GLU A 159 0.96 5.54 44.44
N GLU A 160 1.82 6.18 43.63
CA GLU A 160 1.90 7.65 43.49
C GLU A 160 1.44 8.15 42.11
N GLY A 161 1.07 7.23 41.19
CA GLY A 161 0.60 7.57 39.84
C GLY A 161 1.64 8.28 38.98
N ARG A 162 2.92 7.91 39.13
CA ARG A 162 4.04 8.56 38.44
C ARG A 162 5.12 7.59 37.97
N VAL A 163 5.83 8.02 36.93
CA VAL A 163 7.04 7.36 36.41
C VAL A 163 8.16 8.37 36.36
N LEU A 164 9.34 8.02 36.88
CA LEU A 164 10.52 8.86 36.80
C LEU A 164 11.49 8.27 35.77
N VAL A 165 11.60 8.93 34.61
CA VAL A 165 12.46 8.52 33.51
C VAL A 165 13.79 9.26 33.60
N ARG A 166 14.90 8.53 33.63
CA ARG A 166 16.26 9.10 33.64
C ARG A 166 16.99 8.79 32.34
N ARG A 167 17.56 9.81 31.71
CA ARG A 167 18.42 9.72 30.52
C ARG A 167 19.88 9.95 30.93
N ARG A 168 20.77 9.06 30.52
CA ARG A 168 22.20 9.18 30.87
C ARG A 168 22.91 10.21 30.01
N ALA A 169 23.62 11.14 30.63
CA ALA A 169 24.38 12.17 29.93
C ALA A 169 25.59 11.59 29.17
N GLN A 170 25.75 11.94 27.89
CA GLN A 170 26.91 11.55 27.08
C GLN A 170 27.97 12.67 27.09
N PRO A 171 29.23 12.41 27.50
CA PRO A 171 30.28 13.42 27.42
C PRO A 171 30.84 13.53 26.00
N GLY A 172 30.57 14.65 25.32
CA GLY A 172 31.30 15.04 24.10
C GLY A 172 30.48 15.43 22.87
N ALA A 173 29.15 15.33 22.90
CA ALA A 173 28.30 15.89 21.85
C ALA A 173 28.19 17.43 21.97
N ALA A 174 28.06 18.11 20.84
CA ALA A 174 27.51 19.47 20.79
C ALA A 174 25.99 19.38 20.55
N ASP A 175 25.24 20.38 21.01
CA ASP A 175 23.77 20.31 21.05
C ASP A 175 23.11 20.26 19.65
N GLU A 176 22.67 19.07 19.25
CA GLU A 176 21.46 18.90 18.42
C GLU A 176 20.31 18.49 19.35
N VAL A 177 19.28 19.33 19.43
CA VAL A 177 18.19 19.20 20.41
C VAL A 177 17.16 18.18 19.93
N SER A 178 17.44 16.89 20.14
CA SER A 178 16.44 15.82 20.11
C SER A 178 15.53 15.93 21.33
N ASP A 179 14.23 16.13 21.09
CA ASP A 179 13.20 16.20 22.13
C ASP A 179 12.77 14.80 22.60
N TRP A 180 13.72 14.15 23.28
CA TRP A 180 13.57 12.80 23.82
C TRP A 180 12.38 12.63 24.77
N LYS A 181 11.85 13.74 25.32
CA LYS A 181 10.73 13.72 26.25
C LYS A 181 9.43 13.48 25.50
N ALA A 182 9.23 14.12 24.35
CA ALA A 182 8.13 13.81 23.45
C ALA A 182 8.19 12.38 22.88
N GLU A 183 9.39 11.85 22.62
CA GLU A 183 9.59 10.45 22.22
C GLU A 183 9.18 9.49 23.35
N VAL A 184 9.52 9.80 24.61
CA VAL A 184 9.10 9.04 25.79
C VAL A 184 7.59 9.17 26.06
N ASP A 185 6.99 10.36 25.89
CA ASP A 185 5.54 10.56 26.01
C ASP A 185 4.78 9.65 25.03
N ALA A 186 5.28 9.53 23.79
CA ALA A 186 4.70 8.67 22.77
C ALA A 186 4.77 7.17 23.13
N LEU A 187 5.85 6.70 23.76
CA LEU A 187 5.96 5.31 24.23
C LEU A 187 4.90 4.96 25.28
N PHE A 188 4.63 5.85 26.25
CA PHE A 188 3.56 5.62 27.22
C PHE A 188 2.16 5.83 26.62
N GLY A 189 2.03 6.72 25.62
CA GLY A 189 0.79 6.97 24.88
C GLY A 189 0.31 5.80 23.99
N GLY A 190 1.15 4.80 23.71
CA GLY A 190 0.75 3.57 23.01
C GLY A 190 -0.16 2.64 23.85
N TYR A 191 -0.18 2.81 25.17
CA TYR A 191 -1.05 2.05 26.07
C TYR A 191 -2.32 2.82 26.43
N PHE A 192 -3.44 2.11 26.55
CA PHE A 192 -4.75 2.71 26.79
C PHE A 192 -5.43 2.13 28.04
N CYS A 193 -6.13 2.99 28.78
CA CYS A 193 -6.97 2.61 29.92
C CYS A 193 -8.41 3.05 29.65
N HIS A 194 -9.28 2.10 29.34
CA HIS A 194 -10.71 2.37 29.15
C HIS A 194 -11.47 2.07 30.46
N HIS A 195 -12.19 3.06 30.97
CA HIS A 195 -12.97 2.96 32.21
C HIS A 195 -14.46 2.82 31.87
N GLU A 196 -15.01 1.62 32.05
CA GLU A 196 -16.42 1.28 31.79
C GLU A 196 -17.21 1.16 33.10
N VAL A 197 -18.42 1.71 33.09
CA VAL A 197 -19.33 1.85 34.25
C VAL A 197 -20.75 1.37 33.95
N ASN A 198 -21.05 0.96 32.72
CA ASN A 198 -22.30 0.30 32.36
C ASN A 198 -22.32 -1.14 32.93
N PRO A 199 -23.26 -1.49 33.84
CA PRO A 199 -23.28 -2.81 34.48
C PRO A 199 -23.30 -4.00 33.50
N ASP A 200 -24.03 -3.88 32.39
CA ASP A 200 -24.18 -4.97 31.43
C ASP A 200 -22.86 -5.27 30.70
N LYS A 201 -22.12 -4.20 30.37
CA LYS A 201 -20.78 -4.30 29.77
C LYS A 201 -19.71 -4.71 30.79
N VAL A 202 -19.80 -4.22 32.03
CA VAL A 202 -18.94 -4.64 33.14
C VAL A 202 -19.09 -6.15 33.37
N GLU A 203 -20.31 -6.68 33.39
CA GLU A 203 -20.54 -8.12 33.50
C GLU A 203 -19.96 -8.89 32.30
N ALA A 204 -20.18 -8.44 31.05
CA ALA A 204 -19.61 -9.07 29.87
C ALA A 204 -18.05 -9.04 29.83
N LEU A 205 -17.44 -7.94 30.28
CA LEU A 205 -15.99 -7.81 30.47
C LEU A 205 -15.46 -8.80 31.51
N VAL A 206 -16.15 -8.95 32.64
CA VAL A 206 -15.77 -9.91 33.69
C VAL A 206 -15.95 -11.34 33.22
N GLN A 207 -17.10 -11.70 32.63
CA GLN A 207 -17.37 -13.05 32.12
C GLN A 207 -16.35 -13.47 31.05
N SER A 208 -16.10 -12.63 30.03
CA SER A 208 -15.15 -12.93 28.95
C SER A 208 -13.69 -13.01 29.41
N SER A 209 -13.33 -12.30 30.48
CA SER A 209 -12.00 -12.41 31.10
C SER A 209 -11.76 -13.75 31.83
N SER A 210 -12.81 -14.50 32.18
CA SER A 210 -12.68 -15.81 32.82
C SER A 210 -12.35 -16.96 31.85
N SER A 211 -12.68 -16.81 30.56
CA SER A 211 -12.52 -17.85 29.54
C SER A 211 -11.22 -17.76 28.71
N CYS A 212 -10.44 -16.68 28.86
CA CYS A 212 -9.23 -16.45 28.05
C CYS A 212 -8.01 -16.19 28.94
N GLN A 213 -7.22 -17.25 29.20
CA GLN A 213 -5.91 -17.18 29.85
C GLN A 213 -4.79 -17.58 28.88
N THR A 214 -4.72 -16.89 27.73
CA THR A 214 -3.48 -16.75 26.96
C THR A 214 -2.72 -15.51 27.45
N ALA A 215 -1.40 -15.52 27.36
CA ALA A 215 -0.57 -14.53 28.05
C ALA A 215 -0.40 -13.22 27.28
N GLY A 216 -0.69 -12.08 27.92
CA GLY A 216 -0.08 -10.78 27.63
C GLY A 216 -1.02 -9.62 27.24
N GLU A 217 -1.98 -9.88 26.36
CA GLU A 217 -2.48 -8.84 25.43
C GLU A 217 -3.36 -7.75 26.07
N VAL A 218 -4.42 -8.09 26.82
CA VAL A 218 -5.29 -7.11 27.50
C VAL A 218 -5.78 -7.66 28.85
N LYS A 219 -5.81 -6.81 29.89
CA LYS A 219 -6.42 -7.10 31.19
C LYS A 219 -7.70 -6.30 31.45
N VAL A 220 -8.51 -6.82 32.36
CA VAL A 220 -9.64 -6.12 32.97
C VAL A 220 -9.42 -6.13 34.49
N TYR A 221 -9.49 -4.95 35.11
CA TYR A 221 -9.54 -4.78 36.56
C TYR A 221 -10.95 -4.38 36.97
N THR A 222 -11.45 -4.87 38.10
CA THR A 222 -12.70 -4.39 38.69
C THR A 222 -12.47 -3.83 40.10
N ASP A 223 -13.37 -2.94 40.52
CA ASP A 223 -13.37 -2.36 41.86
C ASP A 223 -14.66 -2.66 42.65
N GLU A 224 -14.66 -2.34 43.94
CA GLU A 224 -15.81 -2.54 44.83
C GLU A 224 -16.97 -1.56 44.56
N SER A 225 -16.82 -0.62 43.62
CA SER A 225 -17.87 0.34 43.22
C SER A 225 -18.69 -0.13 42.01
N GLY A 226 -18.21 -1.16 41.30
CA GLY A 226 -18.85 -1.72 40.10
C GLY A 226 -18.28 -1.20 38.78
N MET A 227 -17.09 -0.59 38.78
CA MET A 227 -16.37 -0.18 37.58
C MET A 227 -15.51 -1.34 37.03
N ALA A 228 -15.35 -1.41 35.71
CA ALA A 228 -14.32 -2.20 35.04
C ALA A 228 -13.34 -1.30 34.29
N VAL A 229 -12.03 -1.51 34.48
CA VAL A 229 -10.96 -0.80 33.77
C VAL A 229 -10.20 -1.77 32.88
N VAL A 230 -10.27 -1.55 31.57
CA VAL A 230 -9.63 -2.36 30.54
C VAL A 230 -8.29 -1.72 30.16
N VAL A 231 -7.21 -2.51 30.22
CA VAL A 231 -5.83 -1.99 30.06
C VAL A 231 -4.99 -2.90 29.16
N GLY A 232 -4.29 -2.29 28.21
CA GLY A 232 -3.42 -2.94 27.24
C GLY A 232 -2.91 -1.95 26.20
N GLU A 233 -2.40 -2.46 25.08
CA GLU A 233 -2.09 -1.64 23.90
C GLU A 233 -3.39 -1.05 23.29
N LEU A 234 -3.35 0.19 22.80
CA LEU A 234 -4.51 0.91 22.26
C LEU A 234 -5.31 0.08 21.24
N SER A 235 -4.62 -0.54 20.27
CA SER A 235 -5.24 -1.35 19.21
C SER A 235 -6.02 -2.53 19.76
N LEU A 236 -5.45 -3.21 20.76
CA LEU A 236 -6.00 -4.43 21.36
C LEU A 236 -7.14 -4.12 22.34
N VAL A 237 -7.06 -3.01 23.08
CA VAL A 237 -8.16 -2.54 23.93
C VAL A 237 -9.36 -2.14 23.06
N HIS A 238 -9.16 -1.45 21.94
CA HIS A 238 -10.24 -1.13 21.00
C HIS A 238 -10.90 -2.39 20.40
N ALA A 239 -10.10 -3.36 19.93
CA ALA A 239 -10.64 -4.63 19.44
C ALA A 239 -11.50 -5.36 20.49
N ARG A 240 -11.01 -5.44 21.74
CA ARG A 240 -11.72 -6.14 22.83
C ARG A 240 -12.97 -5.41 23.33
N LEU A 241 -13.07 -4.10 23.15
CA LEU A 241 -14.30 -3.36 23.42
C LEU A 241 -15.35 -3.62 22.32
N LEU A 242 -14.94 -3.66 21.04
CA LEU A 242 -15.82 -3.96 19.91
C LEU A 242 -16.44 -5.38 19.99
N ASP A 243 -15.70 -6.37 20.50
CA ASP A 243 -16.23 -7.71 20.77
C ASP A 243 -17.38 -7.72 21.79
N ILE A 244 -17.41 -6.74 22.70
CA ILE A 244 -18.34 -6.67 23.84
C ILE A 244 -19.51 -5.71 23.57
N GLU A 245 -19.40 -4.85 22.55
CA GLU A 245 -20.54 -4.08 22.03
C GLU A 245 -21.48 -4.92 21.14
N GLN A 246 -21.21 -6.21 20.93
CA GLN A 246 -22.12 -7.17 20.29
C GLN A 246 -22.91 -7.99 21.33
N PRO A 247 -24.24 -7.81 21.48
CA PRO A 247 -25.03 -8.56 22.44
C PRO A 247 -25.11 -10.05 22.12
N SER A 248 -24.95 -10.89 23.15
CA SER A 248 -24.99 -12.36 23.08
C SER A 248 -26.35 -12.94 22.63
N SER A 249 -27.38 -12.12 22.46
CA SER A 249 -28.71 -12.49 21.96
C SER A 249 -28.80 -12.83 20.47
N LEU A 250 -27.74 -12.55 19.69
CA LEU A 250 -27.72 -12.78 18.23
C LEU A 250 -27.45 -14.22 17.81
N ARG A 251 -27.07 -15.13 18.73
CA ARG A 251 -26.65 -16.50 18.35
C ARG A 251 -27.81 -17.48 18.11
N ASP A 252 -28.95 -17.30 18.79
CA ASP A 252 -30.08 -18.23 18.75
C ASP A 252 -31.34 -17.66 18.06
N ASN A 253 -31.45 -16.33 17.91
CA ASN A 253 -32.68 -15.66 17.43
C ASN A 253 -32.67 -15.31 15.92
N MET A 254 -31.89 -16.03 15.10
CA MET A 254 -31.98 -15.91 13.63
C MET A 254 -33.24 -16.58 13.03
N ALA A 255 -34.23 -16.91 13.88
CA ALA A 255 -35.56 -17.33 13.50
C ALA A 255 -36.62 -16.53 14.29
N SER A 256 -37.38 -15.71 13.57
CA SER A 256 -38.55 -14.92 13.98
C SER A 256 -38.34 -13.58 14.73
N LEU A 257 -39.17 -12.61 14.33
CA LEU A 257 -39.49 -11.33 14.97
C LEU A 257 -38.44 -10.19 14.86
N SER A 258 -38.61 -9.42 13.79
CA SER A 258 -37.91 -8.16 13.47
C SER A 258 -38.46 -6.93 14.21
N LEU A 259 -37.66 -5.86 14.28
CA LEU A 259 -38.15 -4.47 14.15
C LEU A 259 -37.00 -3.47 13.84
N ARG A 260 -36.89 -3.07 12.56
CA ARG A 260 -36.21 -1.87 12.02
C ARG A 260 -34.66 -1.87 11.95
N GLU A 261 -34.17 -2.47 10.88
CA GLU A 261 -32.90 -2.10 10.22
C GLU A 261 -33.11 -0.82 9.36
N GLU A 262 -32.05 -0.06 9.04
CA GLU A 262 -32.18 1.27 8.40
C GLU A 262 -31.99 1.32 6.87
N SER A 263 -31.85 0.16 6.22
CA SER A 263 -31.97 0.01 4.75
C SER A 263 -32.47 -1.39 4.39
N THR A 264 -33.60 -1.49 3.71
CA THR A 264 -34.22 -2.78 3.34
C THR A 264 -34.03 -3.04 1.84
N THR A 265 -33.36 -4.15 1.50
CA THR A 265 -33.29 -4.64 0.12
C THR A 265 -34.67 -5.10 -0.34
N ILE A 266 -35.16 -4.53 -1.44
CA ILE A 266 -36.47 -4.83 -2.05
C ILE A 266 -36.32 -5.82 -3.21
N ALA A 267 -35.26 -5.68 -4.01
CA ALA A 267 -34.95 -6.59 -5.12
C ALA A 267 -33.43 -6.71 -5.35
N SER A 268 -33.02 -7.78 -6.03
CA SER A 268 -31.63 -8.06 -6.39
C SER A 268 -31.55 -8.76 -7.75
N TYR A 269 -30.58 -8.35 -8.57
CA TYR A 269 -30.37 -8.81 -9.94
C TYR A 269 -28.89 -9.15 -10.12
N SER A 270 -28.58 -10.16 -10.94
CA SER A 270 -27.21 -10.50 -11.33
C SER A 270 -27.03 -10.23 -12.82
N LEU A 271 -25.95 -9.54 -13.17
CA LEU A 271 -25.52 -9.31 -14.56
C LEU A 271 -24.32 -10.24 -14.86
N CYS A 272 -23.67 -10.05 -16.01
CA CYS A 272 -22.44 -10.76 -16.35
C CYS A 272 -21.35 -10.62 -15.27
N ASP A 273 -20.42 -11.58 -15.27
CA ASP A 273 -19.22 -11.63 -14.42
C ASP A 273 -19.45 -11.49 -12.90
N GLY A 274 -20.69 -11.76 -12.46
CA GLY A 274 -21.09 -11.74 -11.07
C GLY A 274 -21.39 -10.35 -10.51
N LEU A 275 -21.55 -9.33 -11.37
CA LEU A 275 -21.97 -7.99 -10.95
C LEU A 275 -23.39 -8.01 -10.37
N GLN A 276 -23.53 -7.71 -9.08
CA GLN A 276 -24.80 -7.70 -8.38
C GLN A 276 -25.40 -6.28 -8.32
N VAL A 277 -26.65 -6.13 -8.73
CA VAL A 277 -27.42 -4.88 -8.62
C VAL A 277 -28.52 -5.08 -7.57
N PHE A 278 -28.54 -4.24 -6.54
CA PHE A 278 -29.55 -4.23 -5.49
C PHE A 278 -30.43 -2.99 -5.60
N VAL A 279 -31.73 -3.15 -5.34
CA VAL A 279 -32.68 -2.04 -5.18
C VAL A 279 -33.12 -2.00 -3.72
N CYS A 280 -32.82 -0.90 -3.03
CA CYS A 280 -32.98 -0.76 -1.58
C CYS A 280 -33.85 0.45 -1.22
N GLN A 281 -34.70 0.30 -0.20
CA GLN A 281 -35.34 1.43 0.48
C GLN A 281 -34.53 1.82 1.71
N GLY A 282 -34.03 3.05 1.78
CA GLY A 282 -33.19 3.48 2.90
C GLY A 282 -32.62 4.89 2.76
N ASP A 283 -31.88 5.31 3.77
CA ASP A 283 -31.16 6.59 3.79
C ASP A 283 -29.72 6.40 3.29
N ILE A 284 -29.39 6.98 2.14
CA ILE A 284 -28.05 6.88 1.54
C ILE A 284 -26.93 7.43 2.44
N THR A 285 -27.23 8.34 3.38
CA THR A 285 -26.22 8.83 4.35
C THR A 285 -25.77 7.75 5.33
N LYS A 286 -26.55 6.66 5.46
CA LYS A 286 -26.29 5.53 6.37
C LYS A 286 -25.74 4.30 5.65
N GLN A 287 -25.82 4.28 4.32
CA GLN A 287 -25.38 3.19 3.47
C GLN A 287 -23.86 3.00 3.57
N HIS A 288 -23.42 1.75 3.66
CA HIS A 288 -22.01 1.37 3.55
C HIS A 288 -21.71 0.93 2.11
N ALA A 289 -20.74 1.57 1.47
CA ALA A 289 -20.20 1.24 0.14
C ALA A 289 -18.82 1.90 -0.02
N ASP A 290 -17.98 1.45 -0.96
CA ASP A 290 -16.71 2.11 -1.25
C ASP A 290 -16.93 3.54 -1.79
N ALA A 291 -17.94 3.71 -2.65
CA ALA A 291 -18.42 4.97 -3.16
C ALA A 291 -19.89 5.21 -2.82
N LEU A 292 -20.22 6.44 -2.40
CA LEU A 292 -21.59 6.97 -2.41
C LEU A 292 -21.70 8.04 -3.50
N VAL A 293 -22.81 8.06 -4.24
CA VAL A 293 -23.10 9.09 -5.23
C VAL A 293 -24.00 10.16 -4.64
N ASN A 294 -23.63 11.41 -4.82
CA ASN A 294 -24.41 12.59 -4.50
C ASN A 294 -25.07 13.13 -5.78
N ALA A 295 -26.40 13.35 -5.76
CA ALA A 295 -27.11 14.06 -6.82
C ALA A 295 -26.87 15.58 -6.68
N ALA A 296 -25.80 16.06 -7.30
CA ALA A 296 -25.29 17.43 -7.18
C ALA A 296 -25.81 18.37 -8.28
N ASN A 297 -25.48 19.66 -8.17
CA ASN A 297 -25.71 20.69 -9.18
C ASN A 297 -24.38 21.23 -9.73
N GLN A 298 -24.44 22.06 -10.78
CA GLN A 298 -23.26 22.59 -11.49
C GLN A 298 -22.33 23.47 -10.64
N ASP A 299 -22.82 24.02 -9.53
CA ASP A 299 -22.07 24.86 -8.60
C ASP A 299 -21.54 24.07 -7.39
N LEU A 300 -21.80 22.75 -7.34
CA LEU A 300 -21.57 21.87 -6.19
C LEU A 300 -22.07 22.44 -4.84
N ASP A 301 -23.11 23.28 -4.88
CA ASP A 301 -23.78 23.81 -3.69
C ASP A 301 -24.68 22.72 -3.08
N HIS A 302 -24.27 22.12 -1.97
CA HIS A 302 -25.02 21.05 -1.32
C HIS A 302 -26.15 21.59 -0.41
N SER A 303 -26.79 22.70 -0.76
CA SER A 303 -27.83 23.37 0.03
C SER A 303 -29.18 22.63 0.09
N ALA A 304 -29.50 21.77 -0.87
CA ALA A 304 -30.81 21.10 -0.97
C ALA A 304 -30.77 19.56 -1.17
N GLY A 305 -31.89 18.90 -0.88
CA GLY A 305 -32.14 17.50 -1.25
C GLY A 305 -31.16 16.48 -0.66
N VAL A 306 -30.81 15.47 -1.47
CA VAL A 306 -29.86 14.40 -1.13
C VAL A 306 -28.45 14.96 -0.89
N ALA A 307 -28.04 15.97 -1.65
CA ALA A 307 -26.78 16.68 -1.46
C ALA A 307 -26.65 17.26 -0.05
N ALA A 308 -27.70 17.94 0.42
CA ALA A 308 -27.73 18.49 1.77
C ALA A 308 -27.77 17.42 2.87
N ALA A 309 -28.32 16.25 2.59
CA ALA A 309 -28.26 15.11 3.52
C ALA A 309 -26.82 14.58 3.62
N LEU A 310 -26.18 14.31 2.49
CA LEU A 310 -24.80 13.80 2.42
C LEU A 310 -23.79 14.79 2.98
N SER A 311 -23.90 16.09 2.66
CA SER A 311 -23.03 17.14 3.22
C SER A 311 -23.20 17.30 4.74
N ARG A 312 -24.43 17.27 5.27
CA ARG A 312 -24.63 17.33 6.74
C ARG A 312 -24.14 16.08 7.47
N ALA A 313 -24.24 14.90 6.85
CA ALA A 313 -23.82 13.64 7.45
C ALA A 313 -22.30 13.42 7.35
N GLY A 314 -21.68 13.85 6.24
CA GLY A 314 -20.25 13.75 6.03
C GLY A 314 -19.43 14.92 6.58
N GLY A 315 -20.03 16.09 6.82
CA GLY A 315 -19.37 17.22 7.45
C GLY A 315 -18.93 18.34 6.50
N PRO A 316 -18.42 19.46 7.04
CA PRO A 316 -18.06 20.66 6.27
C PRO A 316 -16.95 20.44 5.24
N GLU A 317 -16.12 19.40 5.40
CA GLU A 317 -15.06 19.04 4.46
C GLU A 317 -15.58 18.81 3.04
N ILE A 318 -16.76 18.19 2.87
CA ILE A 318 -17.37 17.94 1.55
C ILE A 318 -17.66 19.25 0.82
N GLN A 319 -18.23 20.24 1.52
CA GLN A 319 -18.51 21.54 0.89
C GLN A 319 -17.22 22.31 0.64
N ARG A 320 -16.25 22.30 1.56
CA ARG A 320 -14.95 22.95 1.36
C ARG A 320 -14.20 22.40 0.14
N GLU A 321 -14.14 21.08 -0.01
CA GLU A 321 -13.53 20.45 -1.19
C GLU A 321 -14.32 20.73 -2.48
N SER A 322 -15.66 20.82 -2.39
CA SER A 322 -16.52 21.20 -3.52
C SER A 322 -16.30 22.65 -3.96
N ASP A 323 -16.20 23.58 -3.01
CA ASP A 323 -15.91 24.99 -3.26
C ASP A 323 -14.51 25.16 -3.88
N GLU A 324 -13.53 24.38 -3.42
CA GLU A 324 -12.17 24.34 -3.99
C GLU A 324 -12.16 23.75 -5.40
N LEU A 325 -12.93 22.69 -5.68
CA LEU A 325 -13.09 22.13 -7.03
C LEU A 325 -13.73 23.14 -7.99
N VAL A 326 -14.84 23.78 -7.62
CA VAL A 326 -15.54 24.77 -8.48
C VAL A 326 -14.70 26.04 -8.69
N LYS A 327 -13.88 26.42 -7.71
CA LYS A 327 -12.92 27.52 -7.84
C LYS A 327 -11.78 27.20 -8.82
N CYS A 328 -11.39 25.93 -8.96
CA CYS A 328 -10.32 25.50 -9.86
C CYS A 328 -10.82 25.12 -11.27
N LEU A 329 -11.99 24.50 -11.38
CA LEU A 329 -12.54 23.95 -12.62
C LEU A 329 -13.66 24.82 -13.24
N GLY A 330 -14.25 25.73 -12.47
CA GLY A 330 -15.47 26.44 -12.83
C GLY A 330 -16.73 25.60 -12.53
N LYS A 331 -17.86 25.96 -13.17
CA LYS A 331 -19.10 25.19 -13.05
C LYS A 331 -18.94 23.83 -13.69
N ILE A 332 -19.33 22.77 -12.99
CA ILE A 332 -19.31 21.40 -13.49
C ILE A 332 -20.39 21.24 -14.58
N PRO A 333 -20.10 20.62 -15.75
CA PRO A 333 -21.09 20.40 -16.79
C PRO A 333 -22.23 19.46 -16.35
N ILE A 334 -23.38 19.59 -17.02
CA ILE A 334 -24.48 18.63 -16.85
C ILE A 334 -24.13 17.35 -17.61
N GLY A 335 -24.25 16.20 -16.95
CA GLY A 335 -23.86 14.90 -17.49
C GLY A 335 -22.54 14.36 -16.93
N ASP A 336 -21.84 15.14 -16.08
CA ASP A 336 -20.52 14.79 -15.56
C ASP A 336 -20.56 14.37 -14.08
N THR A 337 -19.42 13.90 -13.58
CA THR A 337 -19.20 13.56 -12.16
C THR A 337 -17.83 14.04 -11.71
N VAL A 338 -17.72 14.52 -10.47
CA VAL A 338 -16.43 14.84 -9.80
C VAL A 338 -16.37 14.21 -8.41
N VAL A 339 -15.20 14.16 -7.77
CA VAL A 339 -14.98 13.32 -6.57
C VAL A 339 -14.34 14.12 -5.42
N THR A 340 -14.88 13.96 -4.21
CA THR A 340 -14.34 14.47 -2.93
C THR A 340 -14.06 13.33 -1.95
N THR A 341 -13.48 13.64 -0.79
CA THR A 341 -13.50 12.71 0.36
C THR A 341 -14.93 12.39 0.81
N GLY A 342 -15.13 11.24 1.46
CA GLY A 342 -16.41 10.94 2.11
C GLY A 342 -16.68 11.75 3.39
N GLY A 343 -15.68 12.46 3.91
CA GLY A 343 -15.70 13.02 5.26
C GLY A 343 -16.05 11.94 6.30
N ASN A 344 -17.11 12.19 7.06
CA ASN A 344 -17.66 11.30 8.08
C ASN A 344 -18.67 10.25 7.54
N LEU A 345 -18.88 10.16 6.22
CA LEU A 345 -19.73 9.13 5.60
C LEU A 345 -19.06 7.74 5.64
N LYS A 346 -19.87 6.67 5.53
CA LYS A 346 -19.40 5.28 5.49
C LYS A 346 -18.91 4.86 4.10
N CYS A 347 -18.01 5.65 3.52
CA CYS A 347 -17.39 5.38 2.22
C CYS A 347 -15.97 5.94 2.09
N LYS A 348 -15.22 5.45 1.09
CA LYS A 348 -13.86 5.92 0.76
C LYS A 348 -13.90 7.27 0.05
N LYS A 349 -14.89 7.49 -0.82
CA LYS A 349 -15.09 8.70 -1.63
C LYS A 349 -16.57 9.03 -1.83
N LEU A 350 -16.83 10.31 -2.11
CA LEU A 350 -18.15 10.82 -2.50
C LEU A 350 -18.10 11.33 -3.94
N LEU A 351 -19.01 10.84 -4.79
CA LEU A 351 -19.05 11.11 -6.22
C LEU A 351 -20.20 12.09 -6.51
N HIS A 352 -19.90 13.32 -6.87
CA HIS A 352 -20.87 14.38 -7.18
C HIS A 352 -21.34 14.29 -8.63
N ALA A 353 -22.45 13.58 -8.84
CA ALA A 353 -23.10 13.38 -10.13
C ALA A 353 -24.01 14.56 -10.48
N VAL A 354 -23.68 15.31 -11.53
CA VAL A 354 -24.37 16.55 -11.94
C VAL A 354 -25.41 16.25 -13.02
N GLY A 355 -26.55 15.71 -12.57
CA GLY A 355 -27.68 15.35 -13.43
C GLY A 355 -28.45 16.57 -13.99
N PRO A 356 -29.24 16.38 -15.06
CA PRO A 356 -29.98 17.46 -15.71
C PRO A 356 -31.13 18.03 -14.86
N VAL A 357 -31.52 19.26 -15.19
CA VAL A 357 -32.72 19.94 -14.68
C VAL A 357 -33.83 19.83 -15.73
N GLY A 358 -35.00 19.36 -15.31
CA GLY A 358 -36.09 18.89 -16.17
C GLY A 358 -36.61 19.93 -17.15
N GLY A 359 -36.59 19.57 -18.44
CA GLY A 359 -36.99 20.42 -19.54
C GLY A 359 -38.29 19.99 -20.21
N LYS A 360 -38.54 20.56 -21.40
CA LYS A 360 -39.61 20.10 -22.32
C LYS A 360 -39.15 18.95 -23.24
N ALA A 361 -37.97 18.39 -23.00
CA ALA A 361 -37.27 17.50 -23.93
C ALA A 361 -36.76 16.25 -23.20
N SER A 362 -37.69 15.41 -22.72
CA SER A 362 -37.44 14.21 -21.90
C SER A 362 -36.33 13.29 -22.41
N ASN A 363 -36.10 13.25 -23.72
CA ASN A 363 -35.07 12.40 -24.33
C ASN A 363 -33.65 12.94 -24.08
N ARG A 364 -33.45 14.28 -24.04
CA ARG A 364 -32.16 14.88 -23.66
C ARG A 364 -31.92 14.72 -22.16
N ASP A 365 -32.98 14.89 -21.36
CA ASP A 365 -32.93 14.67 -19.91
C ASP A 365 -32.58 13.21 -19.57
N LYS A 366 -33.06 12.23 -20.36
CA LYS A 366 -32.67 10.81 -20.26
C LYS A 366 -31.19 10.60 -20.62
N MET A 367 -30.76 11.06 -21.79
CA MET A 367 -29.40 10.88 -22.32
C MET A 367 -28.32 11.51 -21.42
N LEU A 368 -28.54 12.74 -20.93
CA LEU A 368 -27.60 13.40 -20.02
C LEU A 368 -27.50 12.67 -18.68
N LEU A 369 -28.60 12.08 -18.20
CA LEU A 369 -28.61 11.32 -16.97
C LEU A 369 -27.95 9.93 -17.12
N GLU A 370 -28.12 9.28 -18.29
CA GLU A 370 -27.36 8.08 -18.68
C GLU A 370 -25.85 8.36 -18.68
N LYS A 371 -25.41 9.47 -19.31
CA LYS A 371 -24.00 9.95 -19.23
C LYS A 371 -23.54 10.13 -17.79
N THR A 372 -24.35 10.81 -16.96
CA THR A 372 -24.02 11.09 -15.55
C THR A 372 -23.76 9.80 -14.76
N VAL A 373 -24.63 8.79 -14.91
CA VAL A 373 -24.52 7.51 -14.20
C VAL A 373 -23.35 6.69 -14.73
N HIS A 374 -23.10 6.69 -16.05
CA HIS A 374 -21.89 6.09 -16.62
C HIS A 374 -20.61 6.72 -16.07
N CYS A 375 -20.54 8.05 -15.93
CA CYS A 375 -19.40 8.72 -15.30
C CYS A 375 -19.17 8.26 -13.86
N ALA A 376 -20.22 8.13 -13.04
CA ALA A 376 -20.09 7.67 -11.65
C ALA A 376 -19.63 6.20 -11.53
N LEU A 377 -20.14 5.31 -12.40
CA LEU A 377 -19.68 3.92 -12.48
C LEU A 377 -18.21 3.83 -12.94
N LYS A 378 -17.85 4.60 -13.96
CA LYS A 378 -16.49 4.69 -14.53
C LYS A 378 -15.46 5.22 -13.52
N PHE A 379 -15.80 6.25 -12.74
CA PHE A 379 -14.95 6.71 -11.64
C PHE A 379 -14.76 5.67 -10.54
N SER A 380 -15.74 4.79 -10.32
CA SER A 380 -15.64 3.74 -9.31
C SER A 380 -14.72 2.60 -9.78
N GLU A 381 -14.75 2.23 -11.07
CA GLU A 381 -13.75 1.33 -11.66
C GLU A 381 -12.32 1.92 -11.62
N ILE A 382 -12.16 3.19 -11.99
CA ILE A 382 -10.85 3.89 -11.95
C ILE A 382 -10.25 3.93 -10.52
N MET A 383 -11.06 3.80 -9.48
CA MET A 383 -10.63 3.77 -8.08
C MET A 383 -10.64 2.36 -7.45
N GLU A 384 -10.75 1.30 -8.27
CA GLU A 384 -10.81 -0.11 -7.87
C GLU A 384 -11.90 -0.42 -6.80
N PHE A 385 -13.03 0.28 -6.86
CA PHE A 385 -14.11 0.16 -5.88
C PHE A 385 -15.00 -1.05 -6.16
N GLN A 386 -15.16 -1.90 -5.14
CA GLN A 386 -15.99 -3.11 -5.25
C GLN A 386 -17.49 -2.80 -5.12
N SER A 387 -17.84 -1.68 -4.47
CA SER A 387 -19.22 -1.29 -4.19
C SER A 387 -19.53 0.19 -4.36
N ILE A 388 -20.63 0.50 -5.06
CA ILE A 388 -21.16 1.86 -5.25
C ILE A 388 -22.64 1.92 -4.83
N ALA A 389 -23.06 3.00 -4.16
CA ALA A 389 -24.48 3.31 -3.94
C ALA A 389 -24.92 4.57 -4.69
N ILE A 390 -26.03 4.48 -5.42
CA ILE A 390 -26.53 5.49 -6.36
C ILE A 390 -27.96 5.89 -5.97
N PRO A 391 -28.23 7.19 -5.71
CA PRO A 391 -29.58 7.67 -5.44
C PRO A 391 -30.36 7.84 -6.74
N CYS A 392 -31.67 8.10 -6.65
CA CYS A 392 -32.46 8.46 -7.83
C CYS A 392 -32.16 9.91 -8.28
N ILE A 393 -31.02 10.10 -8.96
CA ILE A 393 -30.49 11.40 -9.43
C ILE A 393 -31.55 12.16 -10.27
N SER A 394 -31.56 13.50 -10.15
CA SER A 394 -32.50 14.44 -10.79
C SER A 394 -34.00 14.29 -10.51
N SER A 395 -34.46 13.21 -9.86
CA SER A 395 -35.88 12.94 -9.54
C SER A 395 -36.47 13.77 -8.37
N GLY A 396 -35.76 14.82 -7.96
CA GLY A 396 -36.09 15.67 -6.80
C GLY A 396 -36.23 17.14 -7.22
N VAL A 397 -35.43 18.02 -6.61
CA VAL A 397 -35.44 19.48 -6.87
C VAL A 397 -35.21 19.81 -8.34
N SER A 398 -34.43 19.00 -9.06
CA SER A 398 -34.16 19.17 -10.49
C SER A 398 -35.38 18.93 -11.40
N GLY A 399 -36.45 18.30 -10.90
CA GLY A 399 -37.74 18.23 -11.62
C GLY A 399 -37.81 17.30 -12.84
N VAL A 400 -36.83 16.42 -13.06
CA VAL A 400 -36.92 15.37 -14.09
C VAL A 400 -37.95 14.32 -13.63
N THR A 401 -38.72 13.75 -14.55
CA THR A 401 -39.76 12.78 -14.19
C THR A 401 -39.14 11.48 -13.67
N LEU A 402 -39.74 10.91 -12.63
CA LEU A 402 -39.19 9.73 -11.94
C LEU A 402 -38.92 8.55 -12.88
N THR A 403 -39.83 8.25 -13.81
CA THR A 403 -39.66 7.19 -14.81
C THR A 403 -38.45 7.42 -15.73
N VAL A 404 -38.17 8.67 -16.13
CA VAL A 404 -36.96 9.01 -16.90
C VAL A 404 -35.72 8.80 -16.02
N CYS A 405 -35.79 9.17 -14.74
CA CYS A 405 -34.67 9.03 -13.82
C CYS A 405 -34.28 7.56 -13.58
N THR A 406 -35.28 6.70 -13.32
CA THR A 406 -35.03 5.29 -13.03
C THR A 406 -34.66 4.50 -14.29
N GLU A 407 -35.28 4.76 -15.43
CA GLU A 407 -34.86 4.13 -16.69
C GLU A 407 -33.46 4.55 -17.13
N ALA A 408 -33.09 5.83 -17.02
CA ALA A 408 -31.73 6.29 -17.33
C ALA A 408 -30.68 5.59 -16.46
N THR A 409 -30.94 5.54 -15.15
CA THR A 409 -30.03 4.92 -14.17
C THR A 409 -29.85 3.43 -14.45
N VAL A 410 -30.94 2.71 -14.71
CA VAL A 410 -30.89 1.25 -14.96
C VAL A 410 -30.34 0.93 -16.35
N ALA A 411 -30.60 1.77 -17.37
CA ALA A 411 -29.97 1.63 -18.69
C ALA A 411 -28.44 1.76 -18.59
N ALA A 412 -27.93 2.80 -17.93
CA ALA A 412 -26.49 2.98 -17.75
C ALA A 412 -25.84 1.83 -16.94
N VAL A 413 -26.52 1.33 -15.91
CA VAL A 413 -26.07 0.15 -15.13
C VAL A 413 -26.08 -1.13 -15.98
N LYS A 414 -27.08 -1.32 -16.84
CA LYS A 414 -27.16 -2.46 -17.77
C LYS A 414 -26.03 -2.41 -18.80
N ASP A 415 -25.84 -1.26 -19.44
CA ASP A 415 -24.87 -1.11 -20.52
C ASP A 415 -23.44 -1.23 -19.96
N PHE A 416 -23.16 -0.67 -18.78
CA PHE A 416 -21.93 -0.92 -18.02
C PHE A 416 -21.73 -2.43 -17.73
N GLY A 417 -22.74 -3.11 -17.18
CA GLY A 417 -22.70 -4.54 -16.90
C GLY A 417 -22.70 -5.45 -18.13
N SER A 418 -22.82 -4.90 -19.35
CA SER A 418 -22.69 -5.61 -20.62
C SER A 418 -21.28 -5.55 -21.22
N VAL A 419 -20.43 -4.64 -20.72
CA VAL A 419 -19.02 -4.49 -21.11
C VAL A 419 -18.08 -5.20 -20.12
N GLY A 420 -18.54 -5.42 -18.88
CA GLY A 420 -17.77 -6.10 -17.83
C GLY A 420 -17.04 -5.12 -16.91
N GLY A 421 -17.33 -5.21 -15.61
CA GLY A 421 -16.63 -4.43 -14.59
C GLY A 421 -15.39 -5.16 -14.10
N ARG A 422 -14.20 -4.56 -14.18
CA ARG A 422 -12.96 -5.19 -13.72
C ARG A 422 -12.93 -5.30 -12.19
N SER A 423 -13.38 -4.28 -11.47
CA SER A 423 -13.33 -4.17 -10.00
C SER A 423 -14.71 -4.08 -9.32
N LEU A 424 -15.72 -3.45 -9.94
CA LEU A 424 -17.06 -3.37 -9.35
C LEU A 424 -17.72 -4.74 -9.28
N ARG A 425 -18.28 -5.07 -8.11
CA ARG A 425 -19.05 -6.30 -7.87
C ARG A 425 -20.44 -6.03 -7.31
N LYS A 426 -20.70 -4.81 -6.81
CA LYS A 426 -21.97 -4.44 -6.17
C LYS A 426 -22.40 -3.01 -6.50
N ILE A 427 -23.58 -2.86 -7.10
CA ILE A 427 -24.26 -1.58 -7.32
C ILE A 427 -25.52 -1.56 -6.46
N ILE A 428 -25.75 -0.48 -5.71
CA ILE A 428 -26.88 -0.32 -4.79
C ILE A 428 -27.70 0.90 -5.21
N LEU A 429 -28.85 0.66 -5.83
CA LEU A 429 -29.82 1.70 -6.17
C LEU A 429 -30.70 1.99 -4.95
N ILE A 430 -30.67 3.21 -4.41
CA ILE A 430 -31.25 3.52 -3.09
C ILE A 430 -32.06 4.83 -3.07
N ASP A 431 -33.25 4.81 -2.49
CA ASP A 431 -34.03 6.01 -2.17
C ASP A 431 -34.83 5.79 -0.88
N ASN A 432 -35.26 6.86 -0.22
CA ASN A 432 -36.10 6.75 0.98
C ASN A 432 -37.60 6.78 0.64
N ARG A 433 -37.97 7.30 -0.54
CA ARG A 433 -39.33 7.34 -1.08
C ARG A 433 -39.72 5.99 -1.67
N GLU A 434 -40.82 5.43 -1.17
CA GLU A 434 -41.35 4.14 -1.63
C GLU A 434 -41.69 4.15 -3.13
N GLU A 435 -42.19 5.27 -3.66
CA GLU A 435 -42.47 5.43 -5.09
C GLU A 435 -41.20 5.42 -5.96
N ALA A 436 -40.08 5.94 -5.46
CA ALA A 436 -38.82 5.97 -6.19
C ALA A 436 -38.14 4.60 -6.21
N VAL A 437 -38.16 3.89 -5.07
CA VAL A 437 -37.65 2.52 -4.97
C VAL A 437 -38.46 1.57 -5.86
N ARG A 438 -39.80 1.69 -5.85
CA ARG A 438 -40.69 0.95 -6.76
C ARG A 438 -40.38 1.26 -8.23
N ALA A 439 -40.21 2.53 -8.59
CA ALA A 439 -39.88 2.91 -9.97
C ALA A 439 -38.48 2.43 -10.42
N MET A 440 -37.54 2.22 -9.49
CA MET A 440 -36.24 1.59 -9.78
C MET A 440 -36.39 0.07 -9.94
N GLN A 441 -37.14 -0.60 -9.06
CA GLN A 441 -37.45 -2.02 -9.20
C GLN A 441 -38.15 -2.31 -10.53
N GLU A 442 -39.21 -1.56 -10.87
CA GLU A 442 -39.93 -1.72 -12.14
C GLU A 442 -39.05 -1.48 -13.38
N ALA A 443 -38.03 -0.61 -13.28
CA ALA A 443 -37.07 -0.38 -14.35
C ALA A 443 -36.06 -1.54 -14.46
N CYS A 444 -35.54 -2.04 -13.33
CA CYS A 444 -34.70 -3.24 -13.29
C CYS A 444 -35.43 -4.48 -13.81
N ASP A 445 -36.68 -4.70 -13.40
CA ASP A 445 -37.51 -5.80 -13.91
C ASP A 445 -37.68 -5.71 -15.44
N ARG A 446 -37.97 -4.52 -15.99
CA ARG A 446 -38.11 -4.33 -17.45
C ARG A 446 -36.81 -4.48 -18.25
N LEU A 447 -35.67 -4.10 -17.67
CA LEU A 447 -34.42 -3.94 -18.42
C LEU A 447 -33.40 -5.07 -18.16
N LEU A 448 -33.44 -5.70 -16.98
CA LEU A 448 -32.47 -6.72 -16.55
C LEU A 448 -33.04 -8.15 -16.59
N GLN A 449 -34.35 -8.36 -16.39
CA GLN A 449 -34.95 -9.70 -16.50
C GLN A 449 -35.12 -10.12 -17.97
N GLY A 450 -34.03 -10.60 -18.56
CA GLY A 450 -34.00 -11.16 -19.91
C GLY A 450 -32.82 -12.11 -20.15
N ILE A 451 -32.18 -12.60 -19.09
CA ILE A 451 -30.96 -13.43 -19.13
C ILE A 451 -31.12 -14.62 -18.16
N ASP A 452 -32.14 -15.44 -18.40
CA ASP A 452 -32.24 -16.77 -17.80
C ASP A 452 -31.92 -17.84 -18.87
N THR A 453 -31.26 -18.91 -18.40
CA THR A 453 -30.74 -20.09 -19.08
C THR A 453 -31.32 -20.48 -20.47
N PRO A 454 -30.48 -20.73 -21.49
CA PRO A 454 -30.88 -21.49 -22.67
C PRO A 454 -31.19 -22.96 -22.31
N ASP A 455 -32.35 -23.46 -22.76
CA ASP A 455 -32.82 -24.83 -22.52
C ASP A 455 -31.95 -25.93 -23.18
N GLU A 456 -31.87 -27.10 -22.52
CA GLU A 456 -31.34 -28.32 -23.13
C GLU A 456 -32.35 -28.97 -24.09
N ASP A 457 -32.49 -28.47 -25.33
CA ASP A 457 -32.72 -29.38 -26.48
C ASP A 457 -32.46 -28.78 -27.88
N THR A 458 -31.19 -28.66 -28.30
CA THR A 458 -30.82 -28.69 -29.74
C THR A 458 -29.46 -29.38 -29.94
N ALA A 459 -29.24 -30.50 -29.26
CA ALA A 459 -27.97 -31.20 -29.22
C ALA A 459 -27.63 -31.96 -30.52
N ARG A 460 -27.24 -31.26 -31.60
CA ARG A 460 -26.47 -31.86 -32.71
C ARG A 460 -25.72 -30.87 -33.60
N GLY A 461 -24.39 -30.82 -33.44
CA GLY A 461 -23.48 -30.53 -34.57
C GLY A 461 -22.71 -29.21 -34.57
N ALA A 462 -21.90 -28.96 -33.54
CA ALA A 462 -20.72 -28.10 -33.66
C ALA A 462 -19.50 -28.82 -33.07
N THR A 463 -18.42 -28.93 -33.85
CA THR A 463 -17.14 -29.47 -33.40
C THR A 463 -16.37 -28.45 -32.57
N ALA A 464 -15.26 -28.87 -31.95
CA ALA A 464 -14.35 -28.02 -31.17
C ALA A 464 -14.13 -26.64 -31.84
N ARG A 465 -14.33 -25.57 -31.06
CA ARG A 465 -14.22 -24.18 -31.52
C ARG A 465 -12.75 -23.88 -31.83
N ALA A 466 -12.41 -23.89 -33.11
CA ALA A 466 -11.09 -23.47 -33.59
C ALA A 466 -10.84 -21.98 -33.25
N PRO A 467 -9.58 -21.55 -33.06
CA PRO A 467 -9.25 -20.14 -32.88
C PRO A 467 -9.66 -19.36 -34.13
N GLY A 468 -10.41 -18.26 -33.95
CA GLY A 468 -10.97 -17.48 -35.05
C GLY A 468 -10.97 -15.99 -34.73
N GLY A 469 -10.85 -15.16 -35.78
CA GLY A 469 -10.99 -13.70 -35.66
C GLY A 469 -9.72 -12.86 -35.71
N ARG A 470 -8.53 -13.49 -35.73
CA ARG A 470 -7.20 -12.84 -35.62
C ARG A 470 -7.16 -11.35 -35.99
N VAL A 471 -6.84 -10.53 -35.00
CA VAL A 471 -6.39 -9.15 -35.20
C VAL A 471 -4.99 -9.19 -35.82
N HIS A 472 -4.72 -8.28 -36.75
CA HIS A 472 -3.40 -8.09 -37.33
C HIS A 472 -2.97 -6.65 -37.11
N MET A 473 -1.85 -6.47 -36.42
CA MET A 473 -1.20 -5.18 -36.28
C MET A 473 -0.09 -5.03 -37.33
N GLU A 474 0.02 -3.85 -37.93
CA GLU A 474 1.16 -3.45 -38.76
C GLU A 474 1.62 -2.04 -38.40
N VAL A 475 2.93 -1.79 -38.46
CA VAL A 475 3.52 -0.45 -38.34
C VAL A 475 3.93 0.01 -39.74
N ILE A 476 3.75 1.29 -40.07
CA ILE A 476 4.28 1.89 -41.30
C ILE A 476 4.83 3.29 -41.04
N GLN A 477 5.80 3.69 -41.85
CA GLN A 477 6.25 5.09 -41.94
C GLN A 477 5.47 5.79 -43.06
N GLY A 478 4.83 6.93 -42.77
CA GLY A 478 3.96 7.66 -43.71
C GLY A 478 2.99 8.61 -43.03
N SER A 479 2.11 9.23 -43.82
CA SER A 479 1.15 10.24 -43.33
C SER A 479 -0.26 9.67 -43.17
N ILE A 480 -0.99 10.08 -42.12
CA ILE A 480 -2.29 9.52 -41.71
C ILE A 480 -3.41 9.76 -42.72
N GLU A 481 -3.40 10.91 -43.39
CA GLU A 481 -4.42 11.36 -44.34
C GLU A 481 -4.35 10.63 -45.70
N SER A 482 -3.23 9.94 -45.94
CA SER A 482 -3.01 9.11 -47.14
C SER A 482 -3.45 7.65 -46.99
N GLN A 483 -3.97 7.26 -45.81
CA GLN A 483 -4.18 5.84 -45.49
C GLN A 483 -5.46 5.25 -46.09
N GLN A 484 -5.29 4.08 -46.73
CA GLN A 484 -6.38 3.22 -47.18
C GLN A 484 -6.72 2.24 -46.05
N VAL A 485 -7.74 2.61 -45.26
CA VAL A 485 -8.37 1.88 -44.15
C VAL A 485 -9.82 2.34 -44.03
N ASP A 486 -10.69 1.63 -43.31
CA ASP A 486 -12.08 2.05 -43.10
C ASP A 486 -12.15 3.33 -42.27
N ALA A 487 -11.37 3.42 -41.19
CA ALA A 487 -11.30 4.60 -40.32
C ALA A 487 -9.85 5.02 -40.00
N VAL A 488 -9.60 6.32 -39.87
CA VAL A 488 -8.36 6.86 -39.29
C VAL A 488 -8.64 7.55 -37.95
N VAL A 489 -7.67 7.59 -37.05
CA VAL A 489 -7.78 8.28 -35.75
C VAL A 489 -6.98 9.58 -35.77
N SER A 490 -7.53 10.63 -35.17
CA SER A 490 -6.89 11.92 -34.97
C SER A 490 -6.97 12.30 -33.49
N PRO A 491 -5.83 12.43 -32.77
CA PRO A 491 -5.85 12.96 -31.42
C PRO A 491 -6.15 14.46 -31.44
N MET A 492 -6.95 14.91 -30.49
CA MET A 492 -7.22 16.32 -30.18
C MET A 492 -7.09 16.57 -28.68
N VAL A 493 -6.87 17.84 -28.31
CA VAL A 493 -6.87 18.30 -26.91
C VAL A 493 -8.07 19.20 -26.71
N GLY A 494 -8.99 18.80 -25.83
CA GLY A 494 -10.28 19.46 -25.66
C GLY A 494 -11.17 19.32 -26.89
N HIS A 495 -11.97 20.35 -27.17
CA HIS A 495 -12.99 20.34 -28.23
C HIS A 495 -12.54 21.00 -29.55
N ASP A 496 -11.23 20.93 -29.89
CA ASP A 496 -10.69 21.45 -31.15
C ASP A 496 -10.02 20.35 -32.00
N PRO A 497 -10.64 19.92 -33.12
CA PRO A 497 -10.08 18.91 -34.01
C PRO A 497 -8.82 19.39 -34.77
N LEU A 498 -8.41 20.66 -34.64
CA LEU A 498 -7.18 21.22 -35.21
C LEU A 498 -6.06 21.45 -34.18
N SER A 499 -6.23 20.99 -32.94
CA SER A 499 -5.26 21.15 -31.86
C SER A 499 -3.95 20.36 -32.04
N THR A 500 -3.85 19.45 -33.01
CA THR A 500 -2.66 18.63 -33.27
C THR A 500 -2.20 18.69 -34.74
N ARG A 501 -0.93 18.34 -35.03
CA ARG A 501 -0.41 18.20 -36.40
C ARG A 501 -1.28 17.24 -37.23
N VAL A 502 -1.75 16.15 -36.62
CA VAL A 502 -2.61 15.13 -37.24
C VAL A 502 -3.94 15.72 -37.68
N GLY A 503 -4.60 16.50 -36.81
CA GLY A 503 -5.84 17.20 -37.13
C GLY A 503 -5.69 18.22 -38.26
N ASN A 504 -4.58 18.96 -38.28
CA ASN A 504 -4.27 19.91 -39.35
C ASN A 504 -4.01 19.21 -40.70
N ALA A 505 -3.26 18.11 -40.75
CA ALA A 505 -3.02 17.36 -41.99
C ALA A 505 -4.33 16.83 -42.60
N LEU A 506 -5.22 16.29 -41.76
CA LEU A 506 -6.56 15.87 -42.19
C LEU A 506 -7.41 17.06 -42.68
N PHE A 507 -7.22 18.25 -42.11
CA PHE A 507 -7.90 19.49 -42.55
C PHE A 507 -7.35 20.07 -43.85
N GLU A 508 -6.06 19.94 -44.15
CA GLU A 508 -5.50 20.36 -45.44
C GLU A 508 -6.07 19.52 -46.60
N VAL A 509 -6.31 18.22 -46.38
CA VAL A 509 -6.92 17.32 -47.36
C VAL A 509 -8.45 17.43 -47.41
N ALA A 510 -9.13 17.40 -46.25
CA ALA A 510 -10.59 17.40 -46.20
C ALA A 510 -11.21 18.81 -46.30
N GLY A 511 -10.46 19.86 -46.01
CA GLY A 511 -10.89 21.26 -46.06
C GLY A 511 -11.87 21.71 -44.96
N PRO A 512 -12.40 22.95 -45.04
CA PRO A 512 -13.22 23.58 -43.99
C PRO A 512 -14.48 22.81 -43.55
N GLN A 513 -14.97 21.92 -44.41
CA GLN A 513 -16.08 21.01 -44.12
C GLN A 513 -15.80 20.03 -42.98
N LEU A 514 -14.53 19.70 -42.69
CA LEU A 514 -14.14 18.88 -41.54
C LEU A 514 -14.60 19.52 -40.22
N THR A 515 -14.13 20.75 -39.91
CA THR A 515 -14.55 21.45 -38.68
C THR A 515 -16.04 21.77 -38.65
N THR A 516 -16.65 21.95 -39.83
CA THR A 516 -18.08 22.23 -39.95
C THR A 516 -18.94 21.00 -39.65
N ARG A 517 -18.49 19.79 -40.01
CA ARG A 517 -19.13 18.54 -39.60
C ARG A 517 -18.80 18.18 -38.15
N PHE A 518 -17.57 18.40 -37.67
CA PHE A 518 -17.18 18.16 -36.28
C PHE A 518 -18.14 18.86 -35.30
N ARG A 519 -18.32 20.18 -35.45
CA ARG A 519 -19.25 20.98 -34.62
C ARG A 519 -20.74 20.61 -34.78
N LYS A 520 -21.10 19.79 -35.77
CA LYS A 520 -22.46 19.28 -35.97
C LYS A 520 -22.65 17.90 -35.33
N GLU A 521 -21.63 17.05 -35.38
CA GLU A 521 -21.72 15.65 -34.94
C GLU A 521 -21.33 15.46 -33.47
N ALA A 522 -20.56 16.38 -32.88
CA ALA A 522 -20.21 16.35 -31.46
C ALA A 522 -21.34 16.87 -30.54
N GLU A 523 -22.24 17.71 -31.07
CA GLU A 523 -23.38 18.39 -30.42
C GLU A 523 -23.08 19.30 -29.19
N ASP A 524 -22.42 18.77 -28.15
CA ASP A 524 -21.96 19.49 -26.95
C ASP A 524 -20.41 19.36 -26.81
N GLU A 525 -19.81 19.88 -25.73
CA GLU A 525 -18.36 19.73 -25.48
C GLU A 525 -17.96 18.29 -25.15
N THR A 526 -16.82 17.86 -25.69
CA THR A 526 -16.27 16.50 -25.60
C THR A 526 -15.36 16.32 -24.41
N MET A 527 -15.53 15.25 -23.63
CA MET A 527 -14.71 14.95 -22.44
C MET A 527 -13.43 14.17 -22.79
N PRO A 528 -12.42 14.15 -21.91
CA PRO A 528 -11.24 13.29 -22.05
C PRO A 528 -11.60 11.81 -22.28
N GLY A 529 -11.13 11.26 -23.40
CA GLY A 529 -11.38 9.90 -23.86
C GLY A 529 -12.61 9.73 -24.77
N ASP A 530 -13.47 10.75 -24.91
CA ASP A 530 -14.55 10.72 -25.88
C ASP A 530 -13.98 10.79 -27.31
N SER A 531 -14.65 10.12 -28.27
CA SER A 531 -14.29 10.21 -29.69
C SER A 531 -15.48 10.61 -30.56
N VAL A 532 -15.25 11.57 -31.47
CA VAL A 532 -16.25 12.06 -32.44
C VAL A 532 -15.99 11.42 -33.80
N LEU A 533 -16.95 10.65 -34.29
CA LEU A 533 -16.86 9.92 -35.56
C LEU A 533 -17.44 10.72 -36.73
N LEU A 534 -16.61 11.10 -37.71
CA LEU A 534 -17.03 11.74 -38.95
C LEU A 534 -16.90 10.79 -40.15
N GLU A 535 -18.03 10.42 -40.75
CA GLU A 535 -18.10 9.53 -41.92
C GLU A 535 -18.20 10.33 -43.24
N GLY A 536 -17.61 9.79 -44.31
CA GLY A 536 -17.74 10.31 -45.68
C GLY A 536 -17.19 11.72 -45.88
N LEU A 537 -16.00 12.03 -45.35
CA LEU A 537 -15.31 13.30 -45.57
C LEU A 537 -14.64 13.32 -46.97
N PRO A 538 -15.00 14.24 -47.88
CA PRO A 538 -14.40 14.29 -49.21
C PRO A 538 -12.90 14.61 -49.17
N GLY A 539 -12.11 13.89 -49.96
CA GLY A 539 -10.67 14.10 -50.13
C GLY A 539 -9.78 13.08 -49.42
N LEU A 540 -10.25 12.54 -48.28
CA LEU A 540 -9.55 11.47 -47.55
C LEU A 540 -9.71 10.12 -48.26
N GLN A 541 -8.75 9.21 -48.03
CA GLN A 541 -8.78 7.84 -48.55
C GLN A 541 -9.49 6.84 -47.62
N SER A 542 -9.82 7.24 -46.38
CA SER A 542 -10.62 6.45 -45.45
C SER A 542 -12.11 6.77 -45.54
N ASN A 543 -12.96 5.82 -45.16
CA ASN A 543 -14.41 6.02 -45.11
C ASN A 543 -14.82 6.90 -43.91
N ALA A 544 -14.03 6.92 -42.84
CA ALA A 544 -14.31 7.67 -41.62
C ALA A 544 -13.05 8.23 -40.92
N VAL A 545 -13.28 9.14 -39.97
CA VAL A 545 -12.28 9.71 -39.05
C VAL A 545 -12.84 9.73 -37.63
N PHE A 546 -12.12 9.18 -36.65
CA PHE A 546 -12.38 9.38 -35.23
C PHE A 546 -11.50 10.52 -34.70
N PHE A 547 -12.10 11.55 -34.11
CA PHE A 547 -11.40 12.60 -33.37
C PHE A 547 -11.43 12.28 -31.88
N LEU A 548 -10.31 11.84 -31.32
CA LEU A 548 -10.20 11.37 -29.93
C LEU A 548 -9.68 12.49 -29.03
N ASN A 549 -10.46 12.91 -28.05
CA ASN A 549 -10.01 13.88 -27.05
C ASN A 549 -9.07 13.21 -26.04
N LEU A 550 -7.87 13.75 -25.88
CA LEU A 550 -6.86 13.29 -24.93
C LEU A 550 -6.40 14.46 -24.05
N VAL A 551 -6.02 14.16 -22.81
CA VAL A 551 -5.36 15.12 -21.91
C VAL A 551 -3.84 14.98 -22.01
N PRO A 552 -3.07 16.06 -21.80
CA PRO A 552 -1.62 15.97 -21.71
C PRO A 552 -1.15 15.02 -20.61
N TRP A 553 0.02 14.43 -20.82
CA TRP A 553 0.74 13.57 -19.89
C TRP A 553 0.95 14.24 -18.53
N ASP A 554 0.54 13.55 -17.46
CA ASP A 554 0.59 14.01 -16.07
C ASP A 554 1.86 13.54 -15.34
N GLY A 555 2.62 12.61 -15.93
CA GLY A 555 3.87 12.09 -15.39
C GLY A 555 3.73 10.77 -14.61
N ASP A 556 2.54 10.17 -14.57
CA ASP A 556 2.24 8.96 -13.81
C ASP A 556 1.80 7.81 -14.74
N PRO A 557 2.54 6.68 -14.82
CA PRO A 557 2.18 5.52 -15.65
C PRO A 557 0.81 4.90 -15.39
N GLU A 558 0.19 5.15 -14.23
CA GLU A 558 -1.21 4.74 -13.97
C GLU A 558 -2.15 5.95 -13.76
N GLY A 559 -1.65 7.16 -14.07
CA GLY A 559 -2.34 8.44 -13.97
C GLY A 559 -3.53 8.61 -14.92
N VAL A 560 -4.24 9.72 -14.72
CA VAL A 560 -5.46 10.06 -15.46
C VAL A 560 -5.18 10.13 -16.96
N ALA A 561 -4.01 10.60 -17.37
CA ALA A 561 -3.62 10.66 -18.77
C ALA A 561 -3.53 9.28 -19.44
N VAL A 562 -2.91 8.29 -18.79
CA VAL A 562 -2.86 6.91 -19.30
C VAL A 562 -4.24 6.25 -19.31
N GLN A 563 -5.04 6.40 -18.25
CA GLN A 563 -6.38 5.80 -18.24
C GLN A 563 -7.32 6.44 -19.28
N VAL A 564 -7.14 7.73 -19.60
CA VAL A 564 -7.83 8.41 -20.71
C VAL A 564 -7.39 7.86 -22.07
N LEU A 565 -6.09 7.67 -22.30
CA LEU A 565 -5.55 7.10 -23.54
C LEU A 565 -6.06 5.66 -23.76
N ARG A 566 -5.98 4.83 -22.71
CA ARG A 566 -6.46 3.44 -22.66
C ARG A 566 -7.92 3.34 -23.11
N MET A 567 -8.79 4.05 -22.39
CA MET A 567 -10.23 4.04 -22.63
C MET A 567 -10.62 4.65 -23.98
N GLY A 568 -9.85 5.61 -24.48
CA GLY A 568 -9.98 6.15 -25.84
C GLY A 568 -9.70 5.14 -26.94
N ILE A 569 -8.61 4.37 -26.81
CA ILE A 569 -8.25 3.28 -27.75
C ILE A 569 -9.34 2.20 -27.73
N ASN A 570 -9.71 1.72 -26.54
CA ASN A 570 -10.77 0.71 -26.34
C ASN A 570 -12.09 1.14 -27.03
N THR A 571 -12.55 2.36 -26.74
CA THR A 571 -13.78 2.95 -27.33
C THR A 571 -13.76 2.94 -28.85
N ILE A 572 -12.63 3.27 -29.48
CA ILE A 572 -12.50 3.28 -30.94
C ILE A 572 -12.53 1.86 -31.51
N LEU A 573 -11.80 0.91 -30.92
CA LEU A 573 -11.77 -0.48 -31.41
C LEU A 573 -13.16 -1.13 -31.32
N SER A 574 -13.84 -1.00 -30.18
CA SER A 574 -15.22 -1.48 -30.02
C SER A 574 -16.20 -0.75 -30.95
N SER A 575 -16.00 0.55 -31.21
CA SER A 575 -16.83 1.29 -32.17
C SER A 575 -16.60 0.83 -33.62
N CYS A 576 -15.36 0.49 -33.99
CA CYS A 576 -15.04 -0.07 -35.30
C CYS A 576 -15.73 -1.43 -35.51
N GLU A 577 -15.71 -2.33 -34.54
CA GLU A 577 -16.46 -3.60 -34.64
C GLU A 577 -17.98 -3.35 -34.72
N LYS A 578 -18.54 -2.49 -33.86
CA LYS A 578 -19.98 -2.14 -33.89
C LYS A 578 -20.43 -1.52 -35.22
N LYS A 579 -19.53 -0.82 -35.92
CA LYS A 579 -19.73 -0.28 -37.28
C LYS A 579 -19.47 -1.29 -38.41
N GLY A 580 -18.92 -2.47 -38.11
CA GLY A 580 -18.53 -3.49 -39.09
C GLY A 580 -17.28 -3.12 -39.90
N PHE A 581 -16.49 -2.16 -39.43
CA PHE A 581 -15.19 -1.82 -40.02
C PHE A 581 -14.21 -2.99 -39.85
N ARG A 582 -13.24 -3.09 -40.76
CA ARG A 582 -12.24 -4.17 -40.80
C ARG A 582 -10.81 -3.66 -40.70
N SER A 583 -10.62 -2.35 -40.74
CA SER A 583 -9.33 -1.70 -40.71
C SER A 583 -9.40 -0.32 -40.08
N VAL A 584 -8.49 -0.06 -39.14
CA VAL A 584 -8.30 1.26 -38.51
C VAL A 584 -6.83 1.63 -38.59
N ALA A 585 -6.53 2.90 -38.86
CA ALA A 585 -5.18 3.44 -38.74
C ALA A 585 -5.09 4.50 -37.64
N LEU A 586 -4.06 4.40 -36.81
CA LEU A 586 -3.80 5.32 -35.70
C LEU A 586 -2.40 5.92 -35.86
N PRO A 587 -2.20 7.23 -35.62
CA PRO A 587 -0.88 7.74 -35.30
C PRO A 587 -0.45 7.23 -33.91
N VAL A 588 0.81 7.45 -33.52
CA VAL A 588 1.25 7.20 -32.14
C VAL A 588 0.60 8.24 -31.20
N LEU A 589 -0.53 7.83 -30.61
CA LEU A 589 -1.43 8.68 -29.84
C LEU A 589 -0.77 9.20 -28.56
N GLY A 590 -0.51 10.50 -28.50
CA GLY A 590 0.01 11.17 -27.29
C GLY A 590 1.48 11.58 -27.37
N ALA A 591 2.30 10.97 -28.23
CA ALA A 591 3.74 11.28 -28.32
C ALA A 591 4.06 12.69 -28.87
N GLY A 592 3.10 13.33 -29.54
CA GLY A 592 3.29 14.69 -30.10
C GLY A 592 3.31 15.80 -29.05
N MET A 593 3.94 16.93 -29.38
CA MET A 593 4.14 18.15 -28.57
C MET A 593 2.95 18.67 -27.76
N ALA A 594 1.70 18.40 -28.18
CA ALA A 594 0.48 18.83 -27.51
C ALA A 594 0.05 17.92 -26.34
N LEU A 595 0.57 16.69 -26.28
CA LEU A 595 0.16 15.65 -25.34
C LEU A 595 1.35 15.06 -24.55
N GLN A 596 2.54 15.01 -25.13
CA GLN A 596 3.82 14.76 -24.44
C GLN A 596 3.94 13.42 -23.69
N PHE A 597 3.21 12.38 -24.11
CA PHE A 597 3.38 11.03 -23.57
C PHE A 597 4.74 10.44 -23.97
N PRO A 598 5.41 9.68 -23.09
CA PRO A 598 6.55 8.84 -23.49
C PRO A 598 6.09 7.79 -24.50
N VAL A 599 6.84 7.61 -25.59
CA VAL A 599 6.50 6.66 -26.67
C VAL A 599 6.27 5.23 -26.13
N SER A 600 7.05 4.83 -25.12
CA SER A 600 6.93 3.53 -24.44
C SER A 600 5.59 3.31 -23.71
N GLU A 601 5.00 4.37 -23.12
CA GLU A 601 3.70 4.26 -22.47
C GLU A 601 2.57 4.20 -23.51
N VAL A 602 2.71 4.92 -24.62
CA VAL A 602 1.77 4.82 -25.76
C VAL A 602 1.81 3.42 -26.36
N GLU A 603 3.00 2.86 -26.57
CA GLU A 603 3.18 1.48 -27.05
C GLU A 603 2.57 0.47 -26.08
N ARG A 604 2.92 0.53 -24.79
CA ARG A 604 2.39 -0.34 -23.74
C ARG A 604 0.86 -0.35 -23.70
N VAL A 605 0.24 0.82 -23.54
CA VAL A 605 -1.22 0.95 -23.40
C VAL A 605 -1.94 0.50 -24.68
N LEU A 606 -1.37 0.77 -25.85
CA LEU A 606 -1.89 0.29 -27.12
C LEU A 606 -1.82 -1.24 -27.24
N MET A 607 -0.71 -1.88 -26.86
CA MET A 607 -0.61 -3.35 -26.88
C MET A 607 -1.56 -4.01 -25.90
N GLU A 608 -1.68 -3.47 -24.67
CA GLU A 608 -2.61 -3.96 -23.65
C GLU A 608 -4.07 -3.91 -24.14
N GLU A 609 -4.52 -2.79 -24.72
CA GLU A 609 -5.91 -2.67 -25.19
C GLU A 609 -6.19 -3.36 -26.53
N VAL A 610 -5.17 -3.58 -27.38
CA VAL A 610 -5.30 -4.45 -28.56
C VAL A 610 -5.44 -5.92 -28.15
N TYR A 611 -4.74 -6.37 -27.10
CA TYR A 611 -4.90 -7.71 -26.54
C TYR A 611 -6.31 -7.89 -25.95
N VAL A 612 -6.76 -6.96 -25.10
CA VAL A 612 -8.12 -6.97 -24.52
C VAL A 612 -9.18 -7.00 -25.62
N PHE A 613 -9.04 -6.16 -26.66
CA PHE A 613 -9.95 -6.15 -27.79
C PHE A 613 -9.93 -7.46 -28.61
N GLU A 614 -8.83 -8.22 -28.64
CA GLU A 614 -8.81 -9.53 -29.30
C GLU A 614 -9.46 -10.63 -28.45
N GLU A 615 -9.31 -10.62 -27.11
CA GLU A 615 -10.00 -11.58 -26.22
C GLU A 615 -11.51 -11.36 -26.15
N GLU A 616 -11.96 -10.10 -26.02
CA GLU A 616 -13.38 -9.74 -25.88
C GLU A 616 -14.19 -9.94 -27.19
N ARG A 617 -13.51 -10.23 -28.31
CA ARG A 617 -14.09 -10.11 -29.64
C ARG A 617 -15.04 -11.24 -30.04
N ALA A 618 -16.29 -10.89 -30.34
CA ALA A 618 -17.24 -11.84 -30.92
C ALA A 618 -17.00 -12.09 -32.43
N GLY A 619 -16.37 -11.15 -33.14
CA GLY A 619 -16.22 -11.17 -34.59
C GLY A 619 -15.10 -12.08 -35.13
N ILE A 620 -15.47 -13.25 -35.68
CA ILE A 620 -14.56 -14.21 -36.34
C ILE A 620 -13.89 -13.70 -37.63
N THR A 621 -14.09 -12.44 -38.03
CA THR A 621 -13.54 -11.83 -39.25
C THR A 621 -12.24 -11.06 -38.96
N PRO A 622 -11.16 -11.24 -39.76
CA PRO A 622 -9.91 -10.51 -39.55
C PRO A 622 -10.09 -8.99 -39.47
N PHE A 623 -9.31 -8.35 -38.62
CA PHE A 623 -9.34 -6.90 -38.37
C PHE A 623 -7.91 -6.34 -38.35
N LEU A 624 -7.68 -5.23 -39.04
CA LEU A 624 -6.36 -4.62 -39.24
C LEU A 624 -6.19 -3.36 -38.38
N ILE A 625 -5.10 -3.29 -37.64
CA ILE A 625 -4.68 -2.12 -36.85
C ILE A 625 -3.36 -1.62 -37.41
N ARG A 626 -3.39 -0.46 -38.09
CA ARG A 626 -2.22 0.14 -38.73
C ARG A 626 -1.69 1.31 -37.91
N ILE A 627 -0.47 1.21 -37.40
CA ILE A 627 0.20 2.33 -36.71
C ILE A 627 1.01 3.13 -37.72
N VAL A 628 0.80 4.44 -37.72
CA VAL A 628 1.28 5.36 -38.76
C VAL A 628 2.23 6.37 -38.14
N ILE A 629 3.52 6.23 -38.45
CA ILE A 629 4.59 7.04 -37.90
C ILE A 629 5.02 8.05 -38.97
N HIS A 630 5.01 9.34 -38.63
CA HIS A 630 5.31 10.39 -39.60
C HIS A 630 6.76 10.25 -40.11
N PRO A 631 7.08 10.52 -41.40
CA PRO A 631 8.43 10.36 -41.91
C PRO A 631 9.52 11.15 -41.17
N ASP A 632 9.17 12.33 -40.62
CA ASP A 632 10.08 13.14 -39.78
C ASP A 632 10.38 12.54 -38.39
N ASP A 633 9.70 11.45 -37.98
CA ASP A 633 9.63 10.95 -36.60
C ASP A 633 10.42 9.63 -36.45
N GLU A 634 11.72 9.73 -36.70
CA GLU A 634 12.66 8.59 -36.76
C GLU A 634 12.83 7.91 -35.39
N GLU A 635 12.81 8.67 -34.28
CA GLU A 635 12.88 8.17 -32.90
C GLU A 635 11.68 7.29 -32.52
N THR A 636 10.47 7.71 -32.89
CA THR A 636 9.26 6.89 -32.74
C THR A 636 9.31 5.66 -33.67
N HIS A 637 9.88 5.80 -34.87
CA HIS A 637 10.00 4.69 -35.83
C HIS A 637 11.00 3.61 -35.37
N GLU A 638 12.13 3.97 -34.77
CA GLU A 638 13.05 2.99 -34.18
C GLU A 638 12.39 2.22 -33.02
N THR A 639 11.63 2.92 -32.17
CA THR A 639 10.92 2.32 -31.02
C THR A 639 9.88 1.29 -31.48
N PHE A 640 8.91 1.70 -32.29
CA PHE A 640 7.86 0.83 -32.83
C PHE A 640 8.35 -0.14 -33.93
N GLY A 641 9.55 0.06 -34.50
CA GLY A 641 10.14 -0.83 -35.50
C GLY A 641 10.45 -2.23 -34.97
N SER A 642 10.58 -2.36 -33.64
CA SER A 642 10.68 -3.63 -32.92
C SER A 642 9.44 -4.52 -33.16
N VAL A 643 8.24 -3.94 -33.05
CA VAL A 643 6.93 -4.58 -33.25
C VAL A 643 6.80 -5.18 -34.65
N GLN A 644 7.31 -4.48 -35.67
CA GLN A 644 7.06 -4.82 -37.07
C GLN A 644 7.78 -6.10 -37.55
N ASN A 645 8.80 -6.58 -36.82
CA ASN A 645 9.54 -7.80 -37.18
C ASN A 645 9.00 -9.10 -36.55
N GLY A 646 8.06 -9.03 -35.61
CA GLY A 646 7.44 -10.23 -35.00
C GLY A 646 6.30 -10.79 -35.85
N LYS A 647 6.24 -12.11 -36.09
CA LYS A 647 5.05 -12.70 -36.73
C LYS A 647 3.91 -12.76 -35.71
N PHE A 648 3.02 -11.77 -35.81
CA PHE A 648 1.75 -11.63 -35.07
C PHE A 648 0.78 -12.83 -35.11
N THR A 649 1.17 -13.97 -35.73
CA THR A 649 0.29 -15.10 -36.02
C THR A 649 0.90 -16.50 -35.80
N GLU A 650 2.18 -16.61 -35.41
CA GLU A 650 2.82 -17.91 -35.08
C GLU A 650 3.73 -17.86 -33.83
N ASP A 651 4.29 -16.70 -33.45
CA ASP A 651 5.41 -16.64 -32.49
C ASP A 651 5.01 -16.67 -30.99
N PHE A 652 3.72 -16.85 -30.66
CA PHE A 652 3.29 -17.30 -29.32
C PHE A 652 3.83 -18.69 -28.94
N HIS A 653 4.49 -19.39 -29.87
CA HIS A 653 5.46 -20.45 -29.58
C HIS A 653 6.89 -20.05 -29.98
N HIS A 654 7.49 -19.20 -29.14
CA HIS A 654 8.92 -18.84 -29.07
C HIS A 654 9.55 -18.14 -30.29
N LYS A 655 9.67 -16.81 -30.22
CA LYS A 655 10.95 -16.04 -30.23
C LYS A 655 10.70 -14.51 -30.22
N ASP A 656 11.59 -13.64 -29.72
CA ASP A 656 12.59 -13.73 -28.65
C ASP A 656 13.03 -12.28 -28.25
N PRO A 657 12.48 -11.67 -27.19
CA PRO A 657 12.83 -10.33 -26.77
C PRO A 657 14.01 -10.33 -25.78
N ASP A 658 15.22 -10.31 -26.33
CA ASP A 658 16.53 -10.25 -25.65
C ASP A 658 16.67 -11.24 -24.47
N GLN A 659 16.16 -12.47 -24.68
CA GLN A 659 16.43 -13.71 -23.96
C GLN A 659 16.26 -13.75 -22.41
N ASP A 660 15.60 -12.77 -21.78
CA ASP A 660 15.56 -12.67 -20.31
C ASP A 660 14.19 -12.26 -19.69
N SER A 661 13.26 -11.74 -20.49
CA SER A 661 11.98 -11.18 -20.00
C SER A 661 10.82 -12.18 -19.98
N THR A 662 10.86 -13.24 -20.80
CA THR A 662 9.78 -14.25 -20.92
C THR A 662 9.94 -15.44 -19.95
N THR A 663 10.98 -15.42 -19.11
CA THR A 663 11.34 -16.55 -18.24
C THR A 663 10.74 -16.40 -16.84
N MET A 664 9.84 -17.32 -16.49
CA MET A 664 9.24 -17.42 -15.17
C MET A 664 10.30 -17.84 -14.14
N ARG A 665 10.31 -17.21 -12.96
CA ARG A 665 11.34 -17.39 -11.93
C ARG A 665 10.72 -17.97 -10.66
N LEU A 666 11.04 -19.23 -10.36
CA LEU A 666 10.49 -20.00 -9.24
C LEU A 666 11.56 -20.25 -8.18
N VAL A 667 11.31 -19.86 -6.92
CA VAL A 667 12.25 -20.11 -5.81
C VAL A 667 11.71 -21.21 -4.91
N LEU A 668 12.46 -22.30 -4.73
CA LEU A 668 12.09 -23.36 -3.79
C LEU A 668 12.52 -23.00 -2.36
N LEU A 669 11.56 -22.91 -1.44
CA LEU A 669 11.78 -22.61 -0.02
C LEU A 669 11.41 -23.82 0.86
N GLY A 670 12.05 -23.99 2.02
CA GLY A 670 11.72 -25.07 2.97
C GLY A 670 12.92 -25.77 3.60
N LYS A 671 12.64 -26.55 4.66
CA LYS A 671 13.64 -27.24 5.49
C LYS A 671 14.50 -28.26 4.72
N THR A 672 15.64 -28.64 5.29
CA THR A 672 16.43 -29.79 4.80
C THR A 672 15.57 -31.05 4.76
N GLY A 673 15.71 -31.84 3.69
CA GLY A 673 14.96 -33.08 3.51
C GLY A 673 13.46 -32.90 3.20
N SER A 674 12.96 -31.67 2.95
CA SER A 674 11.58 -31.45 2.50
C SER A 674 11.33 -31.86 1.04
N GLY A 675 12.38 -32.16 0.28
CA GLY A 675 12.28 -32.67 -1.10
C GLY A 675 12.49 -31.62 -2.20
N LYS A 676 12.98 -30.41 -1.89
CA LYS A 676 13.14 -29.30 -2.84
C LYS A 676 13.83 -29.68 -4.15
N SER A 677 15.07 -30.15 -4.10
CA SER A 677 15.84 -30.61 -5.28
C SER A 677 15.09 -31.69 -6.10
N HIS A 678 14.34 -32.57 -5.42
CA HIS A 678 13.52 -33.58 -6.08
C HIS A 678 12.26 -32.98 -6.74
N LEU A 679 11.64 -31.95 -6.15
CA LEU A 679 10.57 -31.16 -6.75
C LEU A 679 11.07 -30.34 -7.95
N GLY A 680 12.29 -29.78 -7.89
CA GLY A 680 12.92 -29.09 -9.01
C GLY A 680 13.12 -30.03 -10.21
N ASN A 681 13.71 -31.20 -9.97
CA ASN A 681 13.79 -32.28 -10.96
C ASN A 681 12.38 -32.69 -11.45
N THR A 682 11.41 -32.76 -10.54
CA THR A 682 10.01 -33.12 -10.86
C THR A 682 9.37 -32.14 -11.85
N ILE A 683 9.64 -30.85 -11.70
CA ILE A 683 9.12 -29.81 -12.61
C ILE A 683 9.82 -29.87 -13.98
N PHE A 684 11.13 -30.17 -14.04
CA PHE A 684 11.89 -30.18 -15.30
C PHE A 684 11.84 -31.47 -16.12
N GLY A 685 11.33 -32.57 -15.57
CA GLY A 685 11.26 -33.86 -16.26
C GLY A 685 12.57 -34.66 -16.27
N GLU A 686 13.61 -34.20 -15.56
CA GLU A 686 14.95 -34.83 -15.56
C GLU A 686 15.75 -34.51 -14.28
N GLU A 687 16.88 -35.18 -14.09
CA GLU A 687 17.76 -35.00 -12.91
C GLU A 687 18.82 -33.91 -13.14
N LEU A 688 18.49 -32.65 -12.83
CA LEU A 688 19.44 -31.53 -12.84
C LEU A 688 20.02 -31.24 -11.46
N PHE A 689 19.15 -31.12 -10.45
CA PHE A 689 19.54 -30.87 -9.06
C PHE A 689 19.98 -32.18 -8.39
N ALA A 690 21.13 -32.15 -7.71
CA ALA A 690 21.70 -33.32 -7.07
C ALA A 690 20.84 -33.76 -5.86
N THR A 691 20.23 -34.94 -5.93
CA THR A 691 19.45 -35.51 -4.82
C THR A 691 20.31 -36.40 -3.92
N TYR A 692 20.30 -36.14 -2.62
CA TYR A 692 21.17 -36.83 -1.66
C TYR A 692 20.35 -37.73 -0.72
N ALA A 693 20.48 -39.05 -0.87
CA ALA A 693 19.93 -40.05 0.05
C ALA A 693 20.80 -40.17 1.33
N SER A 694 20.95 -39.06 2.05
CA SER A 694 21.87 -38.88 3.19
C SER A 694 21.12 -38.30 4.40
N PRO A 695 21.45 -38.70 5.64
CA PRO A 695 20.95 -38.00 6.84
C PRO A 695 21.59 -36.61 7.02
N ASN A 696 22.72 -36.35 6.37
CA ASN A 696 23.37 -35.05 6.34
C ASN A 696 22.87 -34.23 5.15
N SER A 697 22.63 -32.94 5.36
CA SER A 697 22.26 -31.96 4.33
C SER A 697 23.25 -31.97 3.16
N GLY A 698 22.74 -32.06 1.93
CA GLY A 698 23.55 -32.23 0.71
C GLY A 698 23.58 -31.00 -0.21
N THR A 699 22.45 -30.32 -0.39
CA THR A 699 22.35 -29.07 -1.15
C THR A 699 23.01 -27.93 -0.38
N MET A 700 24.32 -27.74 -0.59
CA MET A 700 25.14 -26.81 0.20
C MET A 700 25.08 -25.36 -0.28
N LYS A 701 24.68 -25.13 -1.53
CA LYS A 701 24.54 -23.81 -2.17
C LYS A 701 23.23 -23.71 -2.95
N CYS A 702 22.79 -22.50 -3.27
CA CYS A 702 21.77 -22.27 -4.29
C CYS A 702 22.22 -22.85 -5.65
N GLN A 703 21.26 -23.38 -6.40
CA GLN A 703 21.44 -23.93 -7.75
C GLN A 703 20.32 -23.34 -8.63
N THR A 704 20.71 -22.69 -9.73
CA THR A 704 19.81 -22.06 -10.69
C THR A 704 19.87 -22.81 -12.00
N GLU A 705 18.75 -23.33 -12.47
CA GLU A 705 18.65 -23.99 -13.78
C GLU A 705 17.48 -23.39 -14.56
N THR A 706 17.65 -23.19 -15.88
CA THR A 706 16.63 -22.59 -16.76
C THR A 706 16.29 -23.54 -17.90
N LYS A 707 15.01 -23.89 -18.04
CA LYS A 707 14.55 -24.80 -19.10
C LYS A 707 13.10 -24.56 -19.51
N THR A 708 12.78 -24.85 -20.77
CA THR A 708 11.40 -24.87 -21.26
C THR A 708 10.64 -26.11 -20.76
N VAL A 709 9.58 -25.90 -19.97
CA VAL A 709 8.63 -26.93 -19.51
C VAL A 709 7.26 -26.64 -20.09
N SER A 710 6.62 -27.60 -20.76
CA SER A 710 5.28 -27.43 -21.35
C SER A 710 5.13 -26.14 -22.18
N GLY A 711 6.17 -25.76 -22.93
CA GLY A 711 6.20 -24.54 -23.75
C GLY A 711 6.48 -23.22 -23.01
N ARG A 712 6.77 -23.25 -21.70
CA ARG A 712 7.08 -22.07 -20.88
C ARG A 712 8.55 -22.09 -20.47
N SER A 713 9.26 -20.96 -20.60
CA SER A 713 10.62 -20.83 -20.05
C SER A 713 10.55 -20.68 -18.52
N ILE A 714 11.23 -21.57 -17.79
CA ILE A 714 11.24 -21.56 -16.31
C ILE A 714 12.68 -21.60 -15.81
N THR A 715 13.11 -20.53 -15.12
CA THR A 715 14.24 -20.56 -14.19
C THR A 715 13.74 -21.04 -12.84
N LEU A 716 14.34 -22.11 -12.32
CA LEU A 716 14.05 -22.64 -11.00
C LEU A 716 15.31 -22.56 -10.14
N ILE A 717 15.19 -21.86 -9.02
CA ILE A 717 16.23 -21.69 -8.02
C ILE A 717 15.95 -22.71 -6.90
N ASP A 718 16.66 -23.84 -6.91
CA ASP A 718 16.73 -24.71 -5.74
C ASP A 718 17.70 -24.11 -4.72
N THR A 719 17.40 -24.30 -3.45
CA THR A 719 18.10 -23.62 -2.35
C THR A 719 18.53 -24.62 -1.28
N PRO A 720 19.56 -24.30 -0.48
CA PRO A 720 19.89 -25.06 0.72
C PRO A 720 18.68 -25.19 1.65
N GLY A 721 18.77 -26.06 2.65
CA GLY A 721 17.88 -25.94 3.79
C GLY A 721 18.14 -24.62 4.51
N PHE A 722 17.43 -23.55 4.14
CA PHE A 722 17.58 -22.20 4.71
C PHE A 722 17.48 -22.19 6.24
N PHE A 723 16.84 -23.20 6.81
CA PHE A 723 16.46 -23.30 8.22
C PHE A 723 16.90 -24.66 8.80
N ASP A 724 18.05 -25.16 8.34
CA ASP A 724 18.72 -26.33 8.90
C ASP A 724 19.30 -26.00 10.29
N THR A 725 18.93 -26.77 11.31
CA THR A 725 19.42 -26.59 12.68
C THR A 725 20.92 -26.89 12.84
N GLY A 726 21.56 -27.46 11.82
CA GLY A 726 23.01 -27.68 11.76
C GLY A 726 23.86 -26.55 11.15
N ARG A 727 23.26 -25.42 10.71
CA ARG A 727 23.99 -24.27 10.15
C ARG A 727 23.91 -23.04 11.03
N SER A 728 24.99 -22.24 11.05
CA SER A 728 24.96 -20.90 11.66
C SER A 728 24.26 -19.90 10.74
N GLU A 729 23.87 -18.74 11.27
CA GLU A 729 23.32 -17.67 10.43
C GLU A 729 24.40 -17.10 9.48
N GLU A 730 25.66 -17.11 9.92
CA GLU A 730 26.86 -16.82 9.12
C GLU A 730 26.95 -17.67 7.85
N ASP A 731 26.61 -18.97 7.93
CA ASP A 731 26.60 -19.89 6.78
C ASP A 731 25.39 -19.71 5.84
N LEU A 732 24.33 -19.05 6.30
CA LEU A 732 23.06 -18.89 5.56
C LEU A 732 23.00 -17.56 4.80
N LYS A 733 23.59 -16.50 5.36
CA LYS A 733 23.70 -15.15 4.75
C LYS A 733 24.19 -15.15 3.29
N PRO A 734 25.26 -15.88 2.89
CA PRO A 734 25.70 -15.89 1.49
C PRO A 734 24.68 -16.53 0.54
N GLU A 735 23.93 -17.51 1.00
CA GLU A 735 22.95 -18.24 0.18
C GLU A 735 21.63 -17.45 0.04
N ILE A 736 21.25 -16.66 1.05
CA ILE A 736 20.16 -15.68 0.92
C ILE A 736 20.55 -14.59 -0.09
N MET A 737 21.77 -14.05 -0.02
CA MET A 737 22.26 -13.06 -1.00
C MET A 737 22.31 -13.65 -2.42
N SER A 738 22.80 -14.88 -2.56
CA SER A 738 22.81 -15.63 -3.82
C SER A 738 21.40 -15.76 -4.38
N CYS A 739 20.45 -16.25 -3.59
CA CYS A 739 19.04 -16.37 -3.99
C CYS A 739 18.46 -15.03 -4.48
N MET A 740 18.78 -13.91 -3.82
CA MET A 740 18.32 -12.56 -4.23
C MET A 740 18.95 -12.09 -5.56
N THR A 741 20.22 -12.39 -5.84
CA THR A 741 20.84 -12.07 -7.13
C THR A 741 20.38 -12.97 -8.26
N GLU A 742 20.11 -14.24 -7.96
CA GLU A 742 19.67 -15.22 -8.96
C GLU A 742 18.24 -14.96 -9.44
N CYS A 743 17.32 -14.63 -8.53
CA CYS A 743 15.92 -14.36 -8.85
C CYS A 743 15.63 -12.92 -9.34
N ALA A 744 16.61 -12.02 -9.31
CA ALA A 744 16.48 -10.63 -9.76
C ALA A 744 15.90 -10.54 -11.20
N PRO A 745 14.97 -9.59 -11.49
CA PRO A 745 14.50 -8.47 -10.64
C PRO A 745 13.56 -8.86 -9.48
N GLY A 746 13.14 -10.12 -9.43
CA GLY A 746 12.33 -10.70 -8.37
C GLY A 746 11.65 -12.00 -8.81
N PRO A 747 11.32 -12.91 -7.88
CA PRO A 747 10.69 -14.20 -8.19
C PRO A 747 9.21 -14.02 -8.54
N HIS A 748 8.76 -14.73 -9.56
CA HIS A 748 7.35 -14.78 -9.93
C HIS A 748 6.53 -15.64 -8.95
N ALA A 749 7.15 -16.68 -8.38
CA ALA A 749 6.55 -17.47 -7.30
C ALA A 749 7.58 -18.01 -6.30
N PHE A 750 7.14 -18.14 -5.05
CA PHE A 750 7.82 -18.93 -4.02
C PHE A 750 7.10 -20.27 -3.84
N LEU A 751 7.81 -21.39 -4.01
CA LEU A 751 7.26 -22.71 -3.74
C LEU A 751 7.68 -23.14 -2.33
N ILE A 752 6.75 -23.09 -1.38
CA ILE A 752 7.00 -23.45 0.02
C ILE A 752 6.86 -24.97 0.14
N VAL A 753 8.00 -25.66 0.08
CA VAL A 753 8.10 -27.12 -0.01
C VAL A 753 8.05 -27.74 1.39
N LEU A 754 6.91 -28.37 1.68
CA LEU A 754 6.64 -29.17 2.87
C LEU A 754 6.61 -30.67 2.52
N ARG A 755 6.43 -31.54 3.53
CA ARG A 755 6.17 -32.97 3.35
C ARG A 755 4.75 -33.27 3.80
N VAL A 756 4.12 -34.32 3.28
CA VAL A 756 2.94 -34.94 3.92
C VAL A 756 3.39 -35.69 5.18
N ASP A 757 3.63 -34.94 6.25
CA ASP A 757 4.08 -35.36 7.58
C ASP A 757 3.66 -34.29 8.60
N LYS A 758 3.92 -34.50 9.89
CA LYS A 758 3.55 -33.57 10.97
C LYS A 758 4.12 -32.17 10.74
N PHE A 759 3.25 -31.17 10.75
CA PHE A 759 3.62 -29.76 10.80
C PHE A 759 3.97 -29.38 12.25
N THR A 760 5.21 -28.96 12.49
CA THR A 760 5.78 -28.67 13.82
C THR A 760 6.29 -27.24 13.92
N GLU A 761 6.78 -26.86 15.11
CA GLU A 761 7.48 -25.60 15.36
C GLU A 761 8.66 -25.36 14.39
N HIS A 762 9.29 -26.42 13.86
CA HIS A 762 10.38 -26.29 12.88
C HIS A 762 9.85 -25.78 11.52
N GLU A 763 8.69 -26.26 11.08
CA GLU A 763 8.01 -25.72 9.89
C GLU A 763 7.51 -24.30 10.13
N GLN A 764 7.11 -23.94 11.34
CA GLN A 764 6.74 -22.55 11.66
C GLN A 764 7.96 -21.61 11.65
N ALA A 765 9.10 -22.03 12.21
CA ALA A 765 10.35 -21.29 12.16
C ALA A 765 10.86 -21.08 10.72
N VAL A 766 10.62 -22.07 9.83
CA VAL A 766 10.83 -21.94 8.38
C VAL A 766 10.00 -20.78 7.82
N ILE A 767 8.68 -20.74 8.06
CA ILE A 767 7.82 -19.65 7.55
C ILE A 767 8.21 -18.29 8.14
N ALA A 768 8.44 -18.21 9.45
CA ALA A 768 8.81 -16.97 10.12
C ALA A 768 10.08 -16.35 9.51
N LYS A 769 11.11 -17.17 9.26
CA LYS A 769 12.34 -16.69 8.62
C LYS A 769 12.21 -16.40 7.12
N ILE A 770 11.26 -17.02 6.40
CA ILE A 770 10.90 -16.59 5.03
C ILE A 770 10.33 -15.17 5.08
N CYS A 771 9.39 -14.89 5.98
CA CYS A 771 8.80 -13.57 6.15
C CYS A 771 9.84 -12.55 6.64
N GLN A 772 10.80 -12.97 7.46
CA GLN A 772 11.94 -12.13 7.86
C GLN A 772 12.84 -11.72 6.67
N CYS A 773 13.05 -12.61 5.69
CA CYS A 773 13.93 -12.36 4.53
C CYS A 773 13.21 -11.67 3.35
N PHE A 774 11.92 -11.95 3.16
CA PHE A 774 11.13 -11.53 1.99
C PHE A 774 9.81 -10.81 2.36
N SER A 775 9.64 -10.34 3.60
CA SER A 775 8.38 -9.78 4.15
C SER A 775 7.17 -10.73 4.10
N ASP A 776 6.08 -10.40 4.80
CA ASP A 776 4.82 -11.16 4.70
C ASP A 776 4.20 -11.10 3.29
N GLU A 777 4.50 -10.06 2.51
CA GLU A 777 4.02 -9.90 1.13
C GLU A 777 4.49 -11.03 0.20
N ALA A 778 5.62 -11.69 0.50
CA ALA A 778 6.06 -12.87 -0.25
C ALA A 778 5.05 -14.01 -0.23
N LEU A 779 4.23 -14.13 0.83
CA LEU A 779 3.19 -15.16 0.91
C LEU A 779 2.08 -14.93 -0.14
N LYS A 780 1.83 -13.67 -0.54
CA LYS A 780 0.88 -13.36 -1.64
C LYS A 780 1.38 -13.87 -3.00
N TYR A 781 2.68 -14.13 -3.14
CA TYR A 781 3.33 -14.76 -4.30
C TYR A 781 3.76 -16.22 -4.02
N ALA A 782 3.28 -16.83 -2.92
CA ALA A 782 3.67 -18.19 -2.53
C ALA A 782 2.60 -19.25 -2.84
N VAL A 783 3.07 -20.46 -3.14
CA VAL A 783 2.26 -21.67 -3.31
C VAL A 783 2.83 -22.75 -2.39
N VAL A 784 1.98 -23.41 -1.60
CA VAL A 784 2.41 -24.45 -0.66
C VAL A 784 2.46 -25.80 -1.37
N VAL A 785 3.62 -26.44 -1.43
CA VAL A 785 3.83 -27.68 -2.19
C VAL A 785 4.23 -28.82 -1.26
N PHE A 786 3.38 -29.84 -1.15
CA PHE A 786 3.60 -31.01 -0.30
C PHE A 786 4.24 -32.14 -1.10
N THR A 787 5.48 -32.50 -0.79
CA THR A 787 6.13 -33.70 -1.34
C THR A 787 5.77 -34.94 -0.52
N HIS A 788 6.13 -36.12 -1.03
CA HIS A 788 5.82 -37.40 -0.41
C HIS A 788 4.31 -37.73 -0.39
N GLY A 789 3.57 -37.32 -1.43
CA GLY A 789 2.13 -37.54 -1.63
C GLY A 789 1.70 -39.00 -1.68
N GLU A 790 2.64 -39.95 -1.77
CA GLU A 790 2.38 -41.37 -1.56
C GLU A 790 2.04 -41.74 -0.10
N GLN A 791 2.25 -40.82 0.85
CA GLN A 791 1.95 -40.97 2.28
C GLN A 791 0.56 -40.43 2.65
N LEU A 792 -0.04 -39.59 1.78
CA LEU A 792 -1.45 -39.22 1.84
C LEU A 792 -2.31 -40.44 1.49
N ASP A 793 -3.33 -40.75 2.30
CA ASP A 793 -4.26 -41.86 2.04
C ASP A 793 -4.97 -41.67 0.68
N LYS A 794 -5.33 -42.78 0.02
CA LYS A 794 -5.93 -42.74 -1.33
C LYS A 794 -7.34 -42.15 -1.38
N LYS A 795 -8.00 -41.95 -0.23
CA LYS A 795 -9.34 -41.37 -0.10
C LYS A 795 -9.36 -39.86 0.13
N PHE A 796 -8.25 -39.28 0.58
CA PHE A 796 -8.13 -37.88 0.97
C PHE A 796 -7.43 -37.08 -0.13
N LYS A 797 -7.84 -35.81 -0.28
CA LYS A 797 -7.10 -34.80 -1.03
C LYS A 797 -6.12 -34.06 -0.11
N ILE A 798 -5.41 -33.07 -0.66
CA ILE A 798 -4.43 -32.30 0.13
C ILE A 798 -5.10 -31.24 1.00
N GLU A 799 -6.23 -30.70 0.56
CA GLU A 799 -7.03 -29.70 1.27
C GLU A 799 -7.61 -30.30 2.58
N ASP A 800 -8.00 -31.58 2.55
CA ASP A 800 -8.45 -32.31 3.74
C ASP A 800 -7.33 -32.36 4.80
N PHE A 801 -6.12 -32.74 4.40
CA PHE A 801 -4.93 -32.81 5.27
C PHE A 801 -4.51 -31.43 5.81
N VAL A 802 -4.63 -30.37 4.99
CA VAL A 802 -4.40 -28.99 5.42
C VAL A 802 -5.42 -28.58 6.50
N SER A 803 -6.67 -29.01 6.39
CA SER A 803 -7.73 -28.65 7.35
C SER A 803 -7.55 -29.26 8.74
N GLU A 804 -6.82 -30.37 8.88
CA GLU A 804 -6.56 -31.03 10.17
C GLU A 804 -5.63 -30.21 11.10
N ASN A 805 -4.87 -29.23 10.57
CA ASN A 805 -3.94 -28.43 11.36
C ASN A 805 -4.16 -26.93 11.13
N LYS A 806 -4.68 -26.22 12.14
CA LYS A 806 -4.98 -24.78 12.04
C LYS A 806 -3.79 -23.97 11.52
N ASN A 807 -2.58 -24.18 12.05
CA ASN A 807 -1.41 -23.39 11.66
C ASN A 807 -0.99 -23.62 10.20
N LEU A 808 -1.28 -24.81 9.65
CA LEU A 808 -1.07 -25.14 8.25
C LEU A 808 -2.17 -24.56 7.36
N SER A 809 -3.42 -24.57 7.82
CA SER A 809 -4.56 -23.91 7.17
C SER A 809 -4.37 -22.38 7.11
N ASP A 810 -3.92 -21.76 8.21
CA ASP A 810 -3.58 -20.33 8.29
C ASP A 810 -2.45 -19.97 7.31
N LEU A 811 -1.44 -20.82 7.15
CA LEU A 811 -0.39 -20.66 6.14
C LEU A 811 -0.95 -20.74 4.71
N VAL A 812 -1.74 -21.77 4.39
CA VAL A 812 -2.33 -21.93 3.05
C VAL A 812 -3.31 -20.79 2.75
N SER A 813 -4.03 -20.28 3.75
CA SER A 813 -4.88 -19.09 3.65
C SER A 813 -4.08 -17.83 3.32
N LYS A 814 -2.96 -17.56 4.01
CA LYS A 814 -2.02 -16.47 3.65
C LYS A 814 -1.45 -16.63 2.23
N CYS A 815 -1.28 -17.86 1.77
CA CYS A 815 -0.91 -18.20 0.39
C CYS A 815 -2.11 -18.22 -0.60
N GLY A 816 -3.21 -17.53 -0.30
CA GLY A 816 -4.37 -17.40 -1.18
C GLY A 816 -5.14 -18.69 -1.45
N GLY A 817 -5.03 -19.69 -0.57
CA GLY A 817 -5.60 -21.03 -0.76
C GLY A 817 -4.79 -21.94 -1.68
N ARG A 818 -3.66 -21.49 -2.22
CA ARG A 818 -2.89 -22.22 -3.25
C ARG A 818 -2.01 -23.31 -2.63
N CYS A 819 -2.43 -24.57 -2.76
CA CYS A 819 -1.61 -25.72 -2.38
C CYS A 819 -1.71 -26.91 -3.36
N HIS A 820 -0.61 -27.64 -3.52
CA HIS A 820 -0.51 -28.85 -4.36
C HIS A 820 0.22 -29.98 -3.64
N VAL A 821 0.03 -31.21 -4.10
CA VAL A 821 0.73 -32.41 -3.61
C VAL A 821 1.43 -33.15 -4.74
N PHE A 822 2.64 -33.63 -4.47
CA PHE A 822 3.48 -34.37 -5.42
C PHE A 822 3.84 -35.75 -4.87
N ASP A 823 3.68 -36.79 -5.69
CA ASP A 823 4.00 -38.17 -5.34
C ASP A 823 5.44 -38.51 -5.77
N ASN A 824 6.28 -38.97 -4.83
CA ASN A 824 7.71 -39.17 -5.09
C ASN A 824 8.03 -40.56 -5.69
N LYS A 825 7.02 -41.37 -6.04
CA LYS A 825 7.20 -42.76 -6.52
C LYS A 825 6.74 -43.03 -7.94
N HIS A 826 5.94 -42.15 -8.56
CA HIS A 826 5.19 -42.44 -9.79
C HIS A 826 5.65 -41.64 -11.03
N TRP A 827 6.93 -41.27 -11.03
CA TRP A 827 7.61 -40.38 -11.98
C TRP A 827 7.20 -40.50 -13.47
N ASN A 828 7.13 -41.72 -14.02
CA ASN A 828 6.89 -41.98 -15.44
C ASN A 828 5.54 -42.68 -15.73
N ASN A 829 4.53 -42.52 -14.86
CA ASN A 829 3.24 -43.19 -15.03
C ASN A 829 2.28 -42.46 -15.99
N ASN A 830 2.40 -42.76 -17.28
CA ASN A 830 1.49 -42.32 -18.35
C ASN A 830 0.09 -42.98 -18.24
N GLN A 831 -0.69 -42.63 -17.20
CA GLN A 831 -2.12 -42.96 -17.10
C GLN A 831 -2.98 -41.73 -17.43
N PRO A 832 -4.02 -41.82 -18.29
CA PRO A 832 -4.58 -40.63 -18.95
C PRO A 832 -5.40 -39.67 -18.08
N ASN A 833 -5.71 -40.03 -16.83
CA ASN A 833 -6.43 -39.19 -15.87
C ASN A 833 -6.19 -39.73 -14.45
N ASN A 834 -5.23 -39.17 -13.72
CA ASN A 834 -4.98 -39.52 -12.32
C ASN A 834 -4.30 -38.35 -11.57
N TYR A 835 -4.95 -37.89 -10.49
CA TYR A 835 -4.46 -36.86 -9.56
C TYR A 835 -3.08 -37.17 -8.94
N ARG A 836 -2.63 -38.44 -8.96
CA ARG A 836 -1.29 -38.89 -8.52
C ARG A 836 -0.27 -39.07 -9.66
N SER A 837 -0.51 -38.55 -10.87
CA SER A 837 0.52 -38.49 -11.92
C SER A 837 1.32 -37.20 -11.81
N ASN A 838 2.66 -37.31 -11.77
CA ASN A 838 3.55 -36.14 -11.69
C ASN A 838 3.35 -35.18 -12.89
N GLN A 839 3.00 -35.68 -14.08
CA GLN A 839 2.66 -34.84 -15.24
C GLN A 839 1.45 -33.93 -14.93
N PHE A 840 0.38 -34.48 -14.38
CA PHE A 840 -0.81 -33.73 -13.98
C PHE A 840 -0.51 -32.76 -12.82
N GLN A 841 0.29 -33.20 -11.84
CA GLN A 841 0.67 -32.38 -10.69
C GLN A 841 1.53 -31.17 -11.09
N VAL A 842 2.47 -31.33 -12.04
CA VAL A 842 3.21 -30.20 -12.63
C VAL A 842 2.27 -29.29 -13.41
N GLU A 843 1.38 -29.84 -14.24
CA GLU A 843 0.45 -29.04 -15.06
C GLU A 843 -0.49 -28.17 -14.20
N GLU A 844 -1.08 -28.72 -13.14
CA GLU A 844 -1.96 -27.97 -12.21
C GLU A 844 -1.18 -26.95 -11.36
N LEU A 845 0.07 -27.27 -10.97
CA LEU A 845 0.95 -26.32 -10.29
C LEU A 845 1.28 -25.13 -11.19
N LEU A 846 1.67 -25.38 -12.45
CA LEU A 846 2.00 -24.32 -13.40
C LEU A 846 0.78 -23.45 -13.72
N LYS A 847 -0.40 -24.04 -14.00
CA LYS A 847 -1.67 -23.28 -14.14
C LYS A 847 -1.96 -22.38 -12.94
N THR A 848 -1.67 -22.83 -11.72
CA THR A 848 -1.92 -22.06 -10.50
C THR A 848 -0.94 -20.92 -10.32
N ILE A 849 0.33 -21.12 -10.73
CA ILE A 849 1.33 -20.05 -10.78
C ILE A 849 1.00 -19.05 -11.89
N GLU A 850 0.61 -19.51 -13.09
CA GLU A 850 0.17 -18.66 -14.21
C GLU A 850 -1.02 -17.80 -13.82
N LYS A 851 -2.06 -18.40 -13.23
CA LYS A 851 -3.21 -17.66 -12.69
C LYS A 851 -2.77 -16.61 -11.67
N MET A 852 -1.88 -16.96 -10.74
CA MET A 852 -1.34 -16.01 -9.75
C MET A 852 -0.54 -14.87 -10.40
N VAL A 853 0.22 -15.12 -11.46
CA VAL A 853 1.00 -14.10 -12.19
C VAL A 853 0.08 -13.21 -13.02
N VAL A 854 -0.98 -13.75 -13.62
CA VAL A 854 -2.05 -12.98 -14.30
C VAL A 854 -2.83 -12.12 -13.30
N GLU A 855 -3.19 -12.65 -12.13
CA GLU A 855 -3.76 -11.90 -10.98
C GLU A 855 -2.81 -10.83 -10.39
N LYS A 856 -1.59 -10.70 -10.93
CA LYS A 856 -0.57 -9.70 -10.58
C LYS A 856 -0.08 -8.91 -11.80
N ASN A 857 -0.83 -8.94 -12.91
CA ASN A 857 -0.55 -8.23 -14.17
C ASN A 857 0.85 -8.56 -14.74
N GLY A 858 1.27 -9.84 -14.68
CA GLY A 858 2.62 -10.28 -15.05
C GLY A 858 3.69 -10.00 -13.99
N GLY A 859 3.33 -9.28 -12.92
CA GLY A 859 4.23 -8.85 -11.86
C GLY A 859 4.81 -9.98 -11.02
N TYR A 860 6.06 -9.79 -10.61
CA TYR A 860 6.82 -10.64 -9.69
C TYR A 860 6.92 -9.98 -8.31
N TYR A 861 7.20 -10.77 -7.26
CA TYR A 861 7.48 -10.22 -5.94
C TYR A 861 8.74 -9.34 -5.99
N THR A 862 8.67 -8.13 -5.43
CA THR A 862 9.83 -7.24 -5.31
C THR A 862 9.82 -6.48 -3.99
N ASN A 863 10.99 -6.01 -3.56
CA ASN A 863 11.17 -5.13 -2.42
C ASN A 863 12.37 -4.20 -2.64
N LYS A 864 12.62 -3.29 -1.70
CA LYS A 864 13.73 -2.33 -1.77
C LYS A 864 15.10 -3.01 -1.97
N MET A 865 15.32 -4.21 -1.41
CA MET A 865 16.58 -4.95 -1.58
C MET A 865 16.71 -5.50 -3.00
N LEU A 866 15.68 -6.17 -3.53
CA LEU A 866 15.65 -6.67 -4.91
C LEU A 866 15.81 -5.54 -5.94
N GLN A 867 15.15 -4.39 -5.72
CA GLN A 867 15.31 -3.19 -6.55
C GLN A 867 16.76 -2.67 -6.58
N HIS A 868 17.45 -2.63 -5.43
CA HIS A 868 18.86 -2.24 -5.37
C HIS A 868 19.79 -3.28 -6.01
N VAL A 869 19.48 -4.58 -5.86
CA VAL A 869 20.23 -5.67 -6.48
C VAL A 869 20.10 -5.64 -8.00
N GLU A 870 18.90 -5.51 -8.55
CA GLU A 870 18.67 -5.36 -9.99
C GLU A 870 19.35 -4.10 -10.54
N THR A 871 19.21 -2.96 -9.85
CA THR A 871 19.89 -1.70 -10.24
C THR A 871 21.42 -1.87 -10.30
N ALA A 872 22.00 -2.67 -9.40
CA ALA A 872 23.42 -3.00 -9.41
C ALA A 872 23.79 -3.98 -10.54
N ILE A 873 22.93 -4.95 -10.85
CA ILE A 873 23.10 -5.89 -11.97
C ILE A 873 23.07 -5.13 -13.30
N GLN A 874 22.09 -4.26 -13.54
CA GLN A 874 21.95 -3.47 -14.77
C GLN A 874 23.18 -2.58 -15.03
N LYS A 875 23.61 -1.81 -14.03
CA LYS A 875 24.85 -1.00 -14.12
C LYS A 875 26.11 -1.84 -14.37
N ARG A 876 26.11 -3.11 -13.95
CA ARG A 876 27.21 -4.04 -14.21
C ARG A 876 27.12 -4.69 -15.59
N VAL A 877 25.91 -4.99 -16.08
CA VAL A 877 25.63 -5.42 -17.45
C VAL A 877 26.13 -4.39 -18.45
N GLU A 878 25.78 -3.10 -18.27
CA GLU A 878 26.25 -1.99 -19.11
C GLU A 878 27.78 -1.92 -19.18
N HIS A 879 28.44 -1.93 -18.02
CA HIS A 879 29.90 -1.90 -17.93
C HIS A 879 30.54 -3.13 -18.60
N ILE A 880 29.99 -4.33 -18.40
CA ILE A 880 30.52 -5.54 -19.02
C ILE A 880 30.34 -5.45 -20.55
N ARG A 881 29.15 -5.10 -21.04
CA ARG A 881 28.82 -4.93 -22.47
C ARG A 881 29.76 -3.95 -23.18
N HIS A 882 30.15 -2.86 -22.53
CA HIS A 882 31.14 -1.91 -23.08
C HIS A 882 32.60 -2.40 -23.01
N SER A 883 32.92 -3.34 -22.12
CA SER A 883 34.29 -3.84 -21.92
C SER A 883 34.60 -5.19 -22.61
N MET A 884 33.56 -5.97 -22.94
CA MET A 884 33.64 -7.31 -23.50
C MET A 884 32.49 -7.53 -24.50
N PRO A 885 32.55 -6.92 -25.71
CA PRO A 885 31.45 -6.95 -26.67
C PRO A 885 31.19 -8.33 -27.31
N ASP A 886 32.11 -9.28 -27.16
CA ASP A 886 32.04 -10.62 -27.78
C ASP A 886 31.22 -11.66 -26.96
N LYS A 887 30.66 -11.27 -25.80
CA LYS A 887 29.84 -12.15 -24.93
C LYS A 887 28.36 -12.07 -25.25
N THR A 888 27.60 -13.13 -24.96
CA THR A 888 26.12 -13.11 -25.08
C THR A 888 25.46 -12.30 -23.95
N ALA A 889 24.21 -11.86 -24.15
CA ALA A 889 23.44 -11.16 -23.12
C ALA A 889 23.33 -11.99 -21.81
N GLU A 890 23.05 -13.29 -21.94
CA GLU A 890 23.00 -14.25 -20.83
C GLU A 890 24.35 -14.38 -20.10
N GLU A 891 25.47 -14.52 -20.84
CA GLU A 891 26.82 -14.56 -20.24
C GLU A 891 27.17 -13.24 -19.53
N ILE A 892 26.72 -12.11 -20.07
CA ILE A 892 26.91 -10.78 -19.49
C ILE A 892 26.09 -10.64 -18.20
N ARG A 893 24.82 -11.06 -18.18
CA ARG A 893 23.98 -10.96 -16.98
C ARG A 893 24.36 -11.97 -15.91
N ASN A 894 24.73 -13.19 -16.26
CA ASN A 894 25.21 -14.18 -15.29
C ASN A 894 26.56 -13.78 -14.68
N GLN A 895 27.45 -13.16 -15.46
CA GLN A 895 28.64 -12.49 -14.91
C GLN A 895 28.26 -11.30 -14.01
N ALA A 896 27.28 -10.47 -14.40
CA ALA A 896 26.83 -9.34 -13.59
C ALA A 896 26.20 -9.77 -12.26
N LYS A 897 25.33 -10.79 -12.24
CA LYS A 897 24.79 -11.42 -11.02
C LYS A 897 25.93 -11.91 -10.12
N THR A 898 26.89 -12.64 -10.69
CA THR A 898 28.08 -13.13 -9.98
C THR A 898 28.92 -12.01 -9.39
N ASP A 899 29.23 -10.97 -10.17
CA ASP A 899 30.03 -9.81 -9.74
C ASP A 899 29.33 -9.01 -8.64
N VAL A 900 28.01 -8.79 -8.77
CA VAL A 900 27.18 -8.09 -7.79
C VAL A 900 27.07 -8.88 -6.50
N CYS A 901 26.77 -10.19 -6.56
CA CYS A 901 26.76 -11.07 -5.40
C CYS A 901 28.10 -11.02 -4.65
N ASN A 902 29.21 -11.21 -5.37
CA ASN A 902 30.55 -11.11 -4.78
C ASN A 902 30.86 -9.70 -4.21
N SER A 903 30.38 -8.62 -4.84
CA SER A 903 30.56 -7.25 -4.32
C SER A 903 29.79 -7.01 -3.03
N PHE A 904 28.53 -7.46 -2.95
CA PHE A 904 27.73 -7.39 -1.72
C PHE A 904 28.35 -8.24 -0.60
N LEU A 905 28.75 -9.47 -0.88
CA LEU A 905 29.44 -10.33 0.09
C LEU A 905 30.79 -9.74 0.56
N THR A 906 31.55 -9.12 -0.36
CA THR A 906 32.80 -8.42 -0.03
C THR A 906 32.58 -7.21 0.87
N LYS A 907 31.49 -6.46 0.69
CA LYS A 907 31.11 -5.34 1.58
C LYS A 907 30.60 -5.83 2.93
N LEU A 908 29.95 -6.99 2.96
CA LEU A 908 29.48 -7.64 4.19
C LEU A 908 30.61 -8.25 5.04
N THR A 909 31.71 -8.73 4.45
CA THR A 909 32.87 -9.25 5.21
C THR A 909 33.76 -8.16 5.82
N GLY A 910 33.70 -6.93 5.30
CA GLY A 910 34.43 -5.78 5.87
C GLY A 910 33.75 -5.12 7.08
N ILE A 911 32.50 -5.47 7.38
CA ILE A 911 31.67 -4.88 8.45
C ILE A 911 31.36 -5.94 9.51
N ALA A 912 31.19 -5.54 10.78
CA ALA A 912 30.83 -6.45 11.87
C ALA A 912 29.52 -7.22 11.55
N THR A 913 29.64 -8.54 11.34
CA THR A 913 28.77 -9.38 10.49
C THR A 913 27.33 -9.65 10.97
N GLY A 914 26.90 -8.97 12.04
CA GLY A 914 25.51 -8.94 12.50
C GLY A 914 24.78 -7.63 12.16
N ALA A 915 25.46 -6.48 12.25
CA ALA A 915 24.82 -5.17 12.30
C ALA A 915 24.09 -4.79 10.99
N LEU A 916 24.72 -5.06 9.83
CA LEU A 916 24.10 -4.76 8.54
C LEU A 916 22.92 -5.71 8.23
N LEU A 917 22.94 -6.92 8.78
CA LEU A 917 22.03 -7.99 8.34
C LEU A 917 20.73 -8.01 9.14
N GLY A 918 20.73 -7.56 10.39
CA GLY A 918 19.49 -7.16 11.08
C GLY A 918 18.80 -5.96 10.41
N ALA A 919 19.55 -5.12 9.68
CA ALA A 919 19.00 -4.01 8.90
C ALA A 919 18.43 -4.43 7.53
N PHE A 920 18.97 -5.49 6.91
CA PHE A 920 18.44 -6.05 5.66
C PHE A 920 17.33 -7.08 5.86
N PHE A 921 17.34 -7.83 6.97
CA PHE A 921 16.43 -8.96 7.22
C PHE A 921 15.70 -8.85 8.56
N GLY A 922 14.69 -7.97 8.64
CA GLY A 922 13.59 -8.14 9.60
C GLY A 922 13.36 -7.09 10.68
N VAL A 923 13.95 -5.89 10.63
CA VAL A 923 13.51 -4.76 11.49
C VAL A 923 13.20 -3.53 10.63
N ALA A 924 11.92 -3.16 10.54
CA ALA A 924 11.42 -2.11 9.65
C ALA A 924 12.10 -0.74 9.87
N ALA A 925 12.51 -0.43 11.11
CA ALA A 925 13.19 0.81 11.48
C ALA A 925 14.57 1.01 10.80
N MET A 926 15.22 -0.05 10.33
CA MET A 926 16.63 0.00 9.90
C MET A 926 16.85 0.15 8.39
N VAL A 927 15.79 0.16 7.58
CA VAL A 927 15.86 0.38 6.12
C VAL A 927 16.51 1.74 5.79
N GLY A 928 16.28 2.77 6.61
CA GLY A 928 16.86 4.10 6.42
C GLY A 928 18.39 4.11 6.51
N LEU A 929 18.98 3.38 7.46
CA LEU A 929 20.43 3.39 7.69
C LEU A 929 21.22 2.72 6.56
N ALA A 930 20.70 1.61 6.01
CA ALA A 930 21.31 0.95 4.85
C ALA A 930 21.27 1.84 3.59
N VAL A 931 20.14 2.50 3.32
CA VAL A 931 19.98 3.41 2.18
C VAL A 931 20.84 4.68 2.35
N THR A 932 20.91 5.25 3.56
CA THR A 932 21.74 6.43 3.84
C THR A 932 23.23 6.15 3.67
N ALA A 933 23.69 4.97 4.07
CA ALA A 933 25.07 4.52 3.85
C ALA A 933 25.42 4.38 2.36
N MET A 934 24.46 4.01 1.50
CA MET A 934 24.67 3.88 0.06
C MET A 934 24.55 5.22 -0.69
N ASN A 935 23.61 6.09 -0.31
CA ASN A 935 23.40 7.38 -0.97
C ASN A 935 24.58 8.35 -0.80
N ASN A 936 25.35 8.24 0.27
CA ASN A 936 26.53 9.07 0.52
C ASN A 936 27.68 8.90 -0.49
N VAL A 937 27.62 7.94 -1.42
CA VAL A 937 28.60 7.80 -2.52
C VAL A 937 28.65 9.06 -3.40
N MET A 938 27.56 9.83 -3.53
CA MET A 938 27.60 11.11 -4.27
C MET A 938 28.28 12.26 -3.49
N LEU A 939 28.48 12.15 -2.17
CA LEU A 939 28.96 13.26 -1.33
C LEU A 939 30.48 13.28 -1.11
N MET A 940 31.22 12.25 -1.54
CA MET A 940 32.67 12.17 -1.32
C MET A 940 33.54 13.08 -2.22
N ASN A 941 32.98 13.77 -3.21
CA ASN A 941 33.74 14.75 -4.01
C ASN A 941 34.12 16.04 -3.25
N ALA A 942 33.54 16.30 -2.07
CA ALA A 942 33.80 17.51 -1.28
C ALA A 942 35.04 17.43 -0.37
N VAL A 943 35.35 16.25 0.19
CA VAL A 943 36.32 16.12 1.31
C VAL A 943 37.74 15.84 0.80
N LYS A 944 38.35 16.85 0.15
CA LYS A 944 39.77 16.81 -0.29
C LYS A 944 40.68 17.85 0.40
N LYS A 945 40.21 18.52 1.47
CA LYS A 945 40.97 19.60 2.16
C LYS A 945 40.67 19.76 3.67
N ALA A 946 41.35 18.98 4.52
CA ALA A 946 41.80 19.40 5.88
C ALA A 946 42.65 18.28 6.54
N PRO A 947 43.69 18.57 7.34
CA PRO A 947 44.53 17.56 7.97
C PRO A 947 44.33 17.37 9.48
N ALA A 948 44.36 16.09 9.91
CA ALA A 948 44.98 15.52 11.11
C ALA A 948 44.92 16.19 12.51
N LEU A 949 44.56 15.38 13.51
CA LEU A 949 45.18 15.35 14.85
C LEU A 949 45.03 13.94 15.48
N MET A 950 45.93 13.53 16.38
CA MET A 950 46.01 12.15 16.93
C MET A 950 46.37 12.09 18.43
N GLY A 951 46.01 10.98 19.09
CA GLY A 951 46.50 10.55 20.42
C GLY A 951 45.44 10.64 21.54
N VAL A 952 45.52 9.92 22.69
CA VAL A 952 46.49 8.95 23.26
C VAL A 952 45.74 8.14 24.37
N SER A 953 45.88 6.82 24.64
CA SER A 953 46.32 5.63 23.88
C SER A 953 45.56 4.37 24.44
N ALA A 954 46.19 3.23 24.77
CA ALA A 954 45.48 2.01 25.21
C ALA A 954 46.29 0.96 26.03
N ALA A 955 45.57 0.07 26.74
CA ALA A 955 45.99 -1.24 27.29
C ALA A 955 44.83 -2.25 27.08
N ALA A 956 44.95 -3.50 26.60
CA ALA A 956 45.93 -4.61 26.69
C ALA A 956 45.64 -5.62 27.84
N ALA A 957 45.84 -6.95 27.72
CA ALA A 957 45.67 -7.91 26.60
C ALA A 957 45.91 -9.38 27.08
N GLY A 958 44.91 -10.27 26.96
CA GLY A 958 45.04 -11.75 27.12
C GLY A 958 45.18 -12.31 28.56
N GLN A 959 44.89 -13.59 28.86
CA GLN A 959 44.19 -14.63 28.08
C GLN A 959 43.59 -15.73 29.02
N THR A 960 42.33 -16.12 28.80
CA THR A 960 41.62 -17.36 29.24
C THR A 960 41.75 -17.92 30.67
N ALA A 961 40.71 -17.70 31.51
CA ALA A 961 40.12 -18.70 32.44
C ALA A 961 38.73 -18.26 32.96
N LEU A 962 37.79 -19.21 33.13
CA LEU A 962 36.53 -19.07 33.92
C LEU A 962 36.89 -19.23 35.42
N VAL A 963 36.10 -18.91 36.46
CA VAL A 963 34.63 -18.82 36.68
C VAL A 963 34.33 -17.62 37.63
N VAL A 964 33.12 -17.26 38.12
CA VAL A 964 31.89 -18.01 38.49
C VAL A 964 30.61 -17.25 38.01
N ALA A 965 29.45 -17.64 38.52
CA ALA A 965 28.10 -17.15 38.22
C ALA A 965 27.87 -15.62 38.41
N GLY A 966 26.93 -15.00 37.69
CA GLY A 966 25.96 -15.55 36.73
C GLY A 966 26.02 -14.89 35.35
N ALA A 967 25.75 -15.66 34.28
CA ALA A 967 25.62 -15.19 32.89
C ALA A 967 26.80 -14.34 32.34
N THR A 968 28.02 -14.87 32.42
CA THR A 968 29.23 -14.23 31.86
C THR A 968 29.36 -14.38 30.34
N GLY A 969 29.64 -13.29 29.59
CA GLY A 969 29.97 -13.38 28.15
C GLY A 969 30.47 -12.10 27.47
N LEU A 970 31.79 -11.93 27.37
CA LEU A 970 32.50 -11.12 26.33
C LEU A 970 32.10 -9.64 26.12
N GLY A 971 32.20 -8.83 27.18
CA GLY A 971 32.33 -7.37 27.04
C GLY A 971 33.71 -6.96 26.49
N ALA A 972 33.85 -6.84 25.15
CA ALA A 972 35.06 -6.30 24.51
C ALA A 972 34.87 -5.75 23.07
N ALA A 973 33.75 -6.04 22.40
CA ALA A 973 33.70 -6.01 20.93
C ALA A 973 33.24 -4.70 20.27
N THR A 974 32.41 -3.87 20.93
CA THR A 974 31.61 -2.84 20.24
C THR A 974 32.42 -1.68 19.64
N ALA A 975 33.27 -1.01 20.43
CA ALA A 975 34.11 0.08 19.94
C ALA A 975 35.12 -0.38 18.87
N GLY A 976 35.67 -1.59 19.03
CA GLY A 976 36.55 -2.22 18.05
C GLY A 976 35.81 -2.64 16.77
N GLY A 977 34.56 -3.07 16.87
CA GLY A 977 33.73 -3.50 15.75
C GLY A 977 33.29 -2.36 14.83
N VAL A 978 32.99 -1.18 15.38
CA VAL A 978 32.65 0.01 14.58
C VAL A 978 33.90 0.56 13.88
N TYR A 979 34.99 0.77 14.63
CA TYR A 979 36.22 1.35 14.06
C TYR A 979 36.96 0.38 13.12
N GLY A 980 36.96 -0.91 13.46
CA GLY A 980 37.45 -1.99 12.61
C GLY A 980 36.55 -2.24 11.40
N GLY A 981 35.23 -2.06 11.53
CA GLY A 981 34.28 -2.10 10.42
C GLY A 981 34.45 -0.94 9.44
N LEU A 982 34.75 0.27 9.92
CA LEU A 982 35.05 1.41 9.06
C LEU A 982 36.38 1.23 8.32
N LEU A 983 37.44 0.81 9.02
CA LEU A 983 38.74 0.49 8.42
C LEU A 983 38.67 -0.72 7.47
N GLY A 984 37.85 -1.72 7.78
CA GLY A 984 37.61 -2.88 6.93
C GLY A 984 36.83 -2.52 5.67
N TYR A 985 35.79 -1.70 5.79
CA TYR A 985 35.07 -1.14 4.65
C TYR A 985 35.99 -0.32 3.73
N GLU A 986 36.82 0.58 4.28
CA GLU A 986 37.81 1.33 3.50
C GLU A 986 38.84 0.41 2.82
N ALA A 987 39.37 -0.60 3.51
CA ALA A 987 40.37 -1.52 2.97
C ALA A 987 39.81 -2.54 1.94
N ALA A 988 38.52 -2.89 2.06
CA ALA A 988 37.82 -3.81 1.15
C ALA A 988 37.28 -3.12 -0.11
N ASN A 989 37.16 -1.79 -0.12
CA ASN A 989 36.47 -1.04 -1.19
C ASN A 989 37.07 -1.26 -2.60
N ASP A 990 38.39 -1.50 -2.68
CA ASP A 990 39.14 -1.76 -3.92
C ASP A 990 39.53 -3.26 -4.11
N ALA A 991 38.94 -4.19 -3.35
CA ALA A 991 39.26 -5.62 -3.42
C ALA A 991 38.51 -6.35 -4.54
N LYS A 992 39.17 -7.28 -5.22
CA LYS A 992 38.64 -8.02 -6.38
C LYS A 992 38.03 -9.38 -6.02
N SER A 993 38.15 -9.82 -4.78
CA SER A 993 37.50 -11.02 -4.26
C SER A 993 37.24 -10.92 -2.75
N PRO A 994 36.31 -11.71 -2.18
CA PRO A 994 36.08 -11.75 -0.74
C PRO A 994 37.33 -12.19 0.07
N SER A 995 38.18 -13.03 -0.51
CA SER A 995 39.44 -13.46 0.13
C SER A 995 40.52 -12.37 0.09
N GLU A 996 40.63 -11.61 -1.00
CA GLU A 996 41.49 -10.43 -1.05
C GLU A 996 40.98 -9.34 -0.09
N ALA A 997 39.66 -9.14 0.02
CA ALA A 997 39.07 -8.20 0.95
C ALA A 997 39.34 -8.56 2.41
N ALA A 998 39.19 -9.85 2.77
CA ALA A 998 39.55 -10.35 4.09
C ALA A 998 41.05 -10.19 4.37
N GLN A 999 41.92 -10.46 3.39
CA GLN A 999 43.37 -10.26 3.52
C GLN A 999 43.73 -8.78 3.68
N ARG A 1000 43.20 -7.88 2.85
CA ARG A 1000 43.45 -6.42 2.95
C ARG A 1000 42.91 -5.83 4.24
N THR A 1001 41.73 -6.27 4.69
CA THR A 1001 41.17 -5.89 6.00
C THR A 1001 42.08 -6.34 7.14
N TYR A 1002 42.55 -7.60 7.10
CA TYR A 1002 43.52 -8.12 8.06
C TYR A 1002 44.85 -7.36 8.02
N GLU A 1003 45.39 -7.07 6.82
CA GLU A 1003 46.62 -6.30 6.64
C GLU A 1003 46.48 -4.86 7.14
N ALA A 1004 45.37 -4.17 6.86
CA ALA A 1004 45.09 -2.83 7.37
C ALA A 1004 44.96 -2.81 8.91
N ILE A 1005 44.28 -3.79 9.50
CA ILE A 1005 44.18 -3.96 10.96
C ILE A 1005 45.57 -4.24 11.57
N VAL A 1006 46.36 -5.12 10.96
CA VAL A 1006 47.71 -5.46 11.39
C VAL A 1006 48.69 -4.29 11.22
N GLU A 1007 48.55 -3.47 10.17
CA GLU A 1007 49.40 -2.28 9.96
C GLU A 1007 49.03 -1.14 10.91
N LYS A 1008 47.73 -0.88 11.13
CA LYS A 1008 47.27 0.02 12.21
C LYS A 1008 47.83 -0.47 13.56
N GLY A 1009 47.75 -1.77 13.83
CA GLY A 1009 48.33 -2.41 15.02
C GLY A 1009 49.85 -2.19 15.14
N LYS A 1010 50.62 -2.38 14.06
CA LYS A 1010 52.06 -2.08 14.02
C LYS A 1010 52.36 -0.59 14.24
N SER A 1011 51.51 0.31 13.73
CA SER A 1011 51.66 1.76 13.97
C SER A 1011 51.43 2.13 15.44
N LEU A 1012 50.44 1.51 16.09
CA LEU A 1012 50.13 1.67 17.51
C LEU A 1012 51.22 1.09 18.43
N ILE A 1013 51.97 0.08 17.97
CA ILE A 1013 53.10 -0.51 18.70
C ILE A 1013 54.38 0.36 18.61
N ARG A 1014 54.51 1.23 17.60
CA ARG A 1014 55.67 2.15 17.47
C ARG A 1014 55.59 3.41 18.35
N PHE A 1015 54.55 3.57 19.16
CA PHE A 1015 54.36 4.67 20.12
C PHE A 1015 54.18 4.16 21.56
N LYS A 1016 54.98 3.16 21.96
CA LYS A 1016 55.20 2.75 23.35
C LYS A 1016 56.70 2.66 23.65
#